data_AF-A0A7V8VCI5-F1
#
_entry.id   AF-A0A7V8VCI5-F1
#
_cell.length_a   1.000
_cell.length_b   1.000
_cell.length_c   1.000
_cell.angle_alpha   90.00
_cell.angle_beta   90.00
_cell.angle_gamma   90.00
#
_symmetry.space_group_name_H-M   'P 1'
#
loop_
_entity.id
_entity.type
_entity.pdbx_description
1 polymer ?
#
loop_
_entity_poly.entity_id
_entity_poly.type
_entity_poly.pdbx_seq_one_letter_code
_entity_poly.pdbx_strand_id
1 'polypeptide(L)'
;MDTSGRLTQFAEAFYSGAELPPTEAEVVSYTLQIGPIPTHLPDRHEVSSQSVSLAADWQSVIIHDCSGEAVKHYLSSLPPEGSTPLPPSLPAGLTEHGRTSSQHARRTDSGRPSSFPLVGEQWHTKRDPGELQQVLQEADALVVLVAATASELELSEAFSEFRRFLSALQAARCSARKVGGFPVFLVLTQCDRLACPGDTRPIWESRVQARSERAYAAFEAFLRRESEPELPPSDVRQTTLAERAEAGEVAVSGGVEEWTEEGAHRLLFTPFGHLDLHVYAVAARCPGFSAVAEGDAAPYHVAELFRDVFQAAAGQRRRQHQVDRRLQWTIRSMGAFLTAALTVLVVLFLDPPRVEQPTLAEMVAGYREHEPPPAERLAATRLALHRQTLERFRDHTDFWQLSPELQGFVLQRLREIEDYRALRRRLVSSAGPANCRTLAELEQLEQALRDGALSIPSGHGYDWSATEVGRWREKWLHDIAVIRRAEQQLQELYRDRVRLVQRLMDVDHFLGSWREEANVVIQLQEPPYRLEEPLPGAISVPDLPVGQGTAVIWFVPYHFEGVVQWREEWRRWQQRLEALRDLADACGLTHGSNPPTPLRVPAASGLATSAEGPAQRWQQLQQHYGLYLSQPALWEASQFPERIRVVLQDHRSRFLRGVGRQLRQELQRQLGQVNGLDDTPLRWRQVAELLRHPSGDVAAWGKLLHVVLRQGDLQAAEPLAELAGFLSHESFTLELHGVDVWLPPDLALEPPRPDGPLVLKWAGPMREEVILRFPQMGTPLREGSGRLYIFQAEKMEKIQYRPGDTLTLELPLRAGQETMRLVWDRGRSASYQFDGIHQPPRLIRADGRTEAARGVRLSTLAGSVWPVPPPLWYAVLNP
;
A
#
# COMPACT_ATOMS: atom_id res chain seq x y z
N MET A 1 -30.51 -28.04 -22.96
CA MET A 1 -29.24 -27.41 -23.38
C MET A 1 -28.16 -28.50 -23.45
N ASP A 2 -28.37 -29.52 -24.29
CA ASP A 2 -27.63 -30.79 -24.21
C ASP A 2 -27.02 -31.21 -25.56
N THR A 3 -26.68 -30.24 -26.41
CA THR A 3 -26.27 -30.51 -27.80
C THR A 3 -25.11 -29.64 -28.25
N SER A 4 -23.90 -29.97 -27.80
CA SER A 4 -22.83 -30.39 -28.71
C SER A 4 -21.61 -30.80 -27.90
N GLY A 5 -21.14 -32.04 -28.06
CA GLY A 5 -19.84 -32.48 -27.50
C GLY A 5 -18.63 -31.69 -28.05
N ARG A 6 -18.86 -30.72 -28.94
CA ARG A 6 -17.85 -29.81 -29.49
C ARG A 6 -17.69 -28.52 -28.70
N LEU A 7 -18.72 -28.01 -28.01
CA LEU A 7 -18.55 -26.94 -27.02
C LEU A 7 -17.71 -27.44 -25.83
N THR A 8 -17.86 -28.71 -25.47
CA THR A 8 -17.04 -29.37 -24.45
C THR A 8 -15.58 -29.51 -24.91
N GLN A 9 -15.32 -29.85 -26.18
CA GLN A 9 -13.96 -29.87 -26.75
C GLN A 9 -13.35 -28.48 -26.95
N PHE A 10 -14.15 -27.47 -27.33
CA PHE A 10 -13.72 -26.07 -27.39
C PHE A 10 -13.36 -25.55 -26.01
N ALA A 11 -14.19 -25.84 -25.01
CA ALA A 11 -13.89 -25.58 -23.61
C ALA A 11 -12.62 -26.33 -23.18
N GLU A 12 -12.47 -27.63 -23.48
CA GLU A 12 -11.29 -28.42 -23.09
C GLU A 12 -9.97 -27.90 -23.68
N ALA A 13 -9.96 -27.48 -24.96
CA ALA A 13 -8.79 -26.87 -25.60
C ALA A 13 -8.46 -25.49 -25.03
N PHE A 14 -9.50 -24.71 -24.67
CA PHE A 14 -9.38 -23.44 -23.97
C PHE A 14 -8.92 -23.57 -22.52
N TYR A 15 -9.17 -24.75 -21.90
CA TYR A 15 -8.90 -25.02 -20.49
C TYR A 15 -7.57 -25.77 -20.21
N SER A 16 -6.95 -26.45 -21.19
CA SER A 16 -5.85 -27.41 -20.92
C SER A 16 -4.46 -27.07 -21.47
N GLY A 17 -4.30 -26.11 -22.38
CA GLY A 17 -2.98 -25.66 -22.84
C GLY A 17 -2.12 -26.70 -23.61
N ALA A 18 -2.67 -27.80 -24.11
CA ALA A 18 -1.99 -28.75 -25.02
C ALA A 18 -3.04 -29.47 -25.88
N GLU A 19 -2.92 -29.71 -27.20
CA GLU A 19 -1.87 -29.52 -28.20
C GLU A 19 -2.40 -28.63 -29.33
N LEU A 20 -1.68 -27.58 -29.69
CA LEU A 20 -1.64 -27.09 -31.07
C LEU A 20 -0.27 -27.51 -31.63
N PRO A 21 -0.21 -28.08 -32.84
CA PRO A 21 0.90 -27.66 -33.67
C PRO A 21 0.49 -27.31 -35.10
N PRO A 22 1.25 -26.41 -35.76
CA PRO A 22 2.63 -26.05 -35.42
C PRO A 22 2.85 -24.59 -34.99
N THR A 23 3.65 -24.47 -33.93
CA THR A 23 4.71 -23.47 -33.67
C THR A 23 4.49 -22.02 -34.12
N GLU A 24 4.03 -21.21 -33.17
CA GLU A 24 4.63 -19.91 -32.84
C GLU A 24 4.33 -19.62 -31.37
N ALA A 25 5.34 -19.70 -30.51
CA ALA A 25 5.23 -19.60 -29.06
C ALA A 25 4.85 -18.19 -28.54
N GLU A 26 4.17 -17.38 -29.36
CA GLU A 26 3.98 -15.93 -29.18
C GLU A 26 2.56 -15.44 -29.48
N VAL A 27 1.57 -16.32 -29.74
CA VAL A 27 0.22 -15.88 -30.15
C VAL A 27 -0.70 -15.69 -28.93
N VAL A 28 -1.00 -14.43 -28.63
CA VAL A 28 -1.83 -13.98 -27.46
C VAL A 28 -3.31 -13.73 -27.85
N SER A 29 -3.66 -13.73 -29.13
CA SER A 29 -5.01 -13.36 -29.61
C SER A 29 -5.53 -14.27 -30.72
N TYR A 30 -6.83 -14.60 -30.65
CA TYR A 30 -7.54 -15.47 -31.59
C TYR A 30 -8.79 -14.77 -32.13
N THR A 31 -9.13 -15.01 -33.39
CA THR A 31 -10.38 -14.53 -33.99
C THR A 31 -11.28 -15.72 -34.30
N LEU A 32 -12.50 -15.69 -33.77
CA LEU A 32 -13.55 -16.67 -34.01
C LEU A 32 -14.59 -16.04 -34.94
N GLN A 33 -14.94 -16.69 -36.05
CA GLN A 33 -16.00 -16.25 -36.96
C GLN A 33 -17.13 -17.28 -37.02
N ILE A 34 -18.38 -16.82 -36.88
CA ILE A 34 -19.57 -17.67 -36.74
C ILE A 34 -20.66 -17.16 -37.69
N GLY A 35 -21.04 -17.95 -38.69
CA GLY A 35 -22.07 -17.60 -39.68
C GLY A 35 -23.35 -18.42 -39.57
N PRO A 36 -24.46 -17.97 -40.20
CA PRO A 36 -25.69 -18.76 -40.28
C PRO A 36 -25.47 -20.02 -41.13
N ILE A 37 -26.14 -21.11 -40.75
CA ILE A 37 -26.18 -22.34 -41.55
C ILE A 37 -26.95 -22.03 -42.84
N PRO A 38 -26.36 -22.16 -44.05
CA PRO A 38 -27.10 -21.94 -45.29
C PRO A 38 -28.22 -22.97 -45.41
N THR A 39 -29.46 -22.49 -45.48
CA THR A 39 -30.65 -23.35 -45.58
C THR A 39 -30.90 -23.91 -46.98
N HIS A 40 -30.14 -23.48 -48.00
CA HIS A 40 -30.16 -24.06 -49.34
C HIS A 40 -28.75 -24.09 -49.95
N LEU A 41 -28.32 -25.27 -50.41
CA LEU A 41 -27.26 -25.38 -51.41
C LEU A 41 -27.83 -24.91 -52.76
N PRO A 42 -27.21 -23.96 -53.48
CA PRO A 42 -27.57 -23.71 -54.86
C PRO A 42 -27.08 -24.87 -55.74
N ASP A 43 -27.96 -25.31 -56.63
CA ASP A 43 -27.66 -26.34 -57.62
C ASP A 43 -26.58 -25.86 -58.60
N ARG A 44 -25.82 -26.83 -59.12
CA ARG A 44 -24.52 -26.65 -59.81
C ARG A 44 -24.56 -25.95 -61.18
N HIS A 45 -25.66 -25.32 -61.57
CA HIS A 45 -25.80 -24.66 -62.87
C HIS A 45 -26.60 -23.37 -62.79
N GLU A 46 -26.10 -22.36 -62.07
CA GLU A 46 -26.49 -20.96 -62.29
C GLU A 46 -25.46 -20.01 -61.66
N VAL A 47 -24.22 -20.08 -62.16
CA VAL A 47 -23.23 -19.03 -61.92
C VAL A 47 -23.40 -17.98 -63.02
N SER A 48 -24.37 -17.10 -62.84
CA SER A 48 -24.36 -15.81 -63.52
C SER A 48 -25.22 -14.81 -62.75
N SER A 49 -24.59 -13.71 -62.32
CA SER A 49 -25.23 -12.43 -62.04
C SER A 49 -26.20 -12.30 -60.87
N GLN A 50 -26.01 -13.00 -59.75
CA GLN A 50 -26.57 -12.58 -58.44
C GLN A 50 -25.59 -12.87 -57.28
N SER A 51 -24.56 -12.04 -57.15
CA SER A 51 -23.82 -11.89 -55.89
C SER A 51 -24.67 -11.07 -54.90
N VAL A 52 -25.81 -11.62 -54.49
CA VAL A 52 -26.65 -11.04 -53.44
C VAL A 52 -26.06 -11.46 -52.08
N SER A 53 -25.31 -10.53 -51.48
CA SER A 53 -25.02 -10.35 -50.04
C SER A 53 -25.11 -11.52 -49.04
N LEU A 54 -24.58 -12.71 -49.34
CA LEU A 54 -24.40 -13.76 -48.32
C LEU A 54 -23.21 -13.50 -47.37
N ALA A 55 -22.43 -12.44 -47.60
CA ALA A 55 -21.35 -12.00 -46.71
C ALA A 55 -21.83 -11.26 -45.44
N ALA A 56 -23.14 -10.99 -45.30
CA ALA A 56 -23.63 -10.01 -44.32
C ALA A 56 -23.76 -10.52 -42.86
N ASP A 57 -23.83 -11.83 -42.61
CA ASP A 57 -24.28 -12.35 -41.29
C ASP A 57 -23.23 -13.12 -40.45
N TRP A 58 -21.94 -13.13 -40.84
CA TRP A 58 -20.87 -13.81 -40.10
C TRP A 58 -20.36 -13.01 -38.89
N GLN A 59 -20.77 -13.36 -37.66
CA GLN A 59 -20.31 -12.72 -36.43
C GLN A 59 -18.82 -12.98 -36.18
N SER A 60 -18.06 -11.97 -35.77
CA SER A 60 -16.65 -12.09 -35.44
C SER A 60 -16.39 -11.73 -33.98
N VAL A 61 -15.80 -12.64 -33.22
CA VAL A 61 -15.44 -12.48 -31.81
C VAL A 61 -13.92 -12.60 -31.69
N ILE A 62 -13.28 -11.64 -31.02
CA ILE A 62 -11.86 -11.75 -30.70
C ILE A 62 -11.71 -12.28 -29.27
N ILE A 63 -10.79 -13.21 -29.06
CA ILE A 63 -10.41 -13.72 -27.75
C ILE A 63 -8.95 -13.39 -27.49
N HIS A 64 -8.67 -12.70 -26.39
CA HIS A 64 -7.34 -12.28 -25.97
C HIS A 64 -6.99 -12.96 -24.63
N ASP A 65 -5.89 -13.70 -24.59
CA ASP A 65 -5.52 -14.51 -23.42
C ASP A 65 -4.44 -13.81 -22.56
N CYS A 66 -4.84 -13.35 -21.37
CA CYS A 66 -3.93 -12.79 -20.35
C CYS A 66 -3.64 -13.79 -19.21
N SER A 67 -4.01 -15.08 -19.36
CA SER A 67 -4.08 -16.06 -18.27
C SER A 67 -2.99 -17.15 -18.27
N GLY A 68 -2.09 -17.18 -19.28
CA GLY A 68 -1.16 -18.30 -19.55
C GLY A 68 0.35 -18.00 -19.61
N GLU A 69 1.18 -19.04 -19.79
CA GLU A 69 2.65 -18.94 -19.88
C GLU A 69 3.18 -18.20 -21.12
N ALA A 70 2.38 -18.06 -22.18
CA ALA A 70 2.77 -17.34 -23.40
C ALA A 70 3.13 -15.86 -23.12
N VAL A 71 2.45 -15.22 -22.16
CA VAL A 71 2.75 -13.85 -21.69
C VAL A 71 4.11 -13.78 -20.98
N LYS A 72 4.43 -14.78 -20.14
CA LYS A 72 5.72 -14.87 -19.43
C LYS A 72 6.90 -15.10 -20.39
N HIS A 73 6.67 -15.81 -21.49
CA HIS A 73 7.69 -16.04 -22.52
C HIS A 73 7.89 -14.83 -23.46
N TYR A 74 6.86 -14.02 -23.71
CA TYR A 74 6.94 -12.73 -24.43
C TYR A 74 7.68 -11.66 -23.61
N LEU A 75 7.46 -11.61 -22.29
CA LEU A 75 8.17 -10.71 -21.38
C LEU A 75 9.68 -10.96 -21.33
N SER A 76 10.12 -12.20 -21.55
CA SER A 76 11.53 -12.58 -21.55
C SER A 76 12.24 -12.40 -22.89
N SER A 77 11.51 -12.12 -23.98
CA SER A 77 12.08 -11.92 -25.32
C SER A 77 12.16 -10.46 -25.78
N LEU A 78 11.70 -9.49 -24.97
CA LEU A 78 11.77 -8.06 -25.28
C LEU A 78 13.16 -7.47 -24.93
N PRO A 79 13.83 -6.72 -25.84
CA PRO A 79 15.07 -6.03 -25.51
C PRO A 79 14.79 -4.79 -24.62
N PRO A 80 15.73 -4.39 -23.74
CA PRO A 80 15.55 -3.22 -22.90
C PRO A 80 15.47 -1.94 -23.74
N GLU A 81 14.61 -1.01 -23.32
CA GLU A 81 14.31 0.24 -24.01
C GLU A 81 15.59 1.00 -24.38
N GLY A 82 15.79 1.29 -25.68
CA GLY A 82 16.85 2.21 -26.11
C GLY A 82 17.61 1.91 -27.41
N SER A 83 17.26 0.90 -28.21
CA SER A 83 17.93 0.65 -29.49
C SER A 83 16.95 0.57 -30.67
N THR A 84 16.87 1.66 -31.44
CA THR A 84 16.22 1.72 -32.75
C THR A 84 17.11 1.06 -33.80
N PRO A 85 16.64 0.09 -34.60
CA PRO A 85 17.27 -0.19 -35.88
C PRO A 85 16.60 0.64 -36.97
N LEU A 86 17.41 1.41 -37.70
CA LEU A 86 17.03 2.01 -38.99
C LEU A 86 16.50 0.92 -39.95
N PRO A 87 15.52 1.23 -40.82
CA PRO A 87 15.03 0.26 -41.78
C PRO A 87 16.07 0.03 -42.89
N PRO A 88 16.38 -1.22 -43.29
CA PRO A 88 17.07 -1.44 -44.54
C PRO A 88 16.10 -1.28 -45.71
N SER A 89 16.58 -0.56 -46.71
CA SER A 89 16.00 -0.33 -48.02
C SER A 89 15.57 -1.62 -48.75
N LEU A 90 14.41 -1.54 -49.40
CA LEU A 90 13.90 -2.50 -50.40
C LEU A 90 14.94 -2.80 -51.50
N PRO A 91 14.92 -4.03 -52.04
CA PRO A 91 14.96 -4.18 -53.48
C PRO A 91 13.82 -5.05 -54.03
N ALA A 92 13.43 -4.71 -55.25
CA ALA A 92 12.46 -5.41 -56.10
C ALA A 92 13.05 -6.72 -56.68
N GLY A 93 12.19 -7.73 -56.91
CA GLY A 93 12.56 -8.90 -57.73
C GLY A 93 11.65 -10.13 -57.60
N LEU A 94 10.67 -10.23 -58.52
CA LEU A 94 10.28 -11.41 -59.32
C LEU A 94 10.07 -12.83 -58.68
N THR A 95 8.82 -13.29 -58.87
CA THR A 95 8.36 -14.61 -59.40
C THR A 95 8.51 -15.93 -58.63
N GLU A 96 7.34 -16.53 -58.40
CA GLU A 96 6.91 -17.90 -58.81
C GLU A 96 7.14 -19.18 -57.98
N HIS A 97 6.01 -19.90 -57.83
CA HIS A 97 5.78 -21.35 -57.80
C HIS A 97 6.14 -22.20 -56.56
N GLY A 98 5.16 -23.01 -56.12
CA GLY A 98 5.44 -24.24 -55.36
C GLY A 98 4.29 -24.80 -54.52
N ARG A 99 3.26 -25.38 -55.16
CA ARG A 99 2.34 -26.36 -54.53
C ARG A 99 3.13 -27.61 -54.10
N THR A 100 2.84 -28.17 -52.93
CA THR A 100 2.72 -29.64 -52.76
C THR A 100 1.76 -30.01 -51.64
N SER A 101 0.89 -30.97 -51.96
CA SER A 101 -0.11 -31.66 -51.15
C SER A 101 0.48 -32.87 -50.40
N SER A 102 -0.19 -33.30 -49.32
CA SER A 102 -0.33 -34.71 -48.91
C SER A 102 -1.35 -34.81 -47.77
N GLN A 103 -2.61 -35.20 -48.00
CA GLN A 103 -3.20 -36.55 -48.12
C GLN A 103 -3.21 -37.42 -46.83
N HIS A 104 -4.45 -37.86 -46.51
CA HIS A 104 -4.86 -39.11 -45.82
C HIS A 104 -4.82 -39.12 -44.27
N ALA A 105 -5.77 -39.73 -43.52
CA ALA A 105 -6.91 -40.59 -43.83
C ALA A 105 -7.95 -40.57 -42.69
N ARG A 106 -9.20 -40.85 -43.08
CA ARG A 106 -10.38 -41.12 -42.23
C ARG A 106 -10.22 -42.38 -41.37
N ARG A 107 -10.82 -42.36 -40.18
CA ARG A 107 -11.54 -43.52 -39.62
C ARG A 107 -12.89 -43.07 -39.07
N THR A 108 -13.95 -43.64 -39.65
CA THR A 108 -15.35 -43.49 -39.24
C THR A 108 -15.71 -44.60 -38.28
N ASP A 109 -16.42 -44.30 -37.19
CA ASP A 109 -17.38 -45.26 -36.63
C ASP A 109 -18.60 -44.55 -36.03
N SER A 110 -19.74 -45.23 -36.12
CA SER A 110 -21.08 -44.68 -36.33
C SER A 110 -21.96 -44.60 -35.08
N GLY A 111 -22.80 -43.55 -35.02
CA GLY A 111 -23.96 -43.45 -34.12
C GLY A 111 -24.63 -42.07 -34.23
N ARG A 112 -25.73 -41.96 -34.99
CA ARG A 112 -26.54 -40.73 -35.16
C ARG A 112 -27.66 -40.68 -34.09
N PRO A 113 -28.09 -39.49 -33.66
CA PRO A 113 -29.11 -38.78 -34.43
C PRO A 113 -28.62 -37.42 -34.93
N SER A 114 -29.16 -37.08 -36.09
CA SER A 114 -29.03 -35.82 -36.80
C SER A 114 -29.13 -34.59 -35.90
N SER A 115 -28.01 -33.90 -35.73
CA SER A 115 -27.99 -32.44 -35.53
C SER A 115 -27.05 -31.84 -36.56
N PHE A 116 -27.52 -30.74 -37.15
CA PHE A 116 -26.98 -30.12 -38.35
C PHE A 116 -25.55 -29.60 -38.15
N PRO A 117 -24.71 -29.59 -39.18
CA PRO A 117 -23.32 -29.17 -39.07
C PRO A 117 -23.21 -27.64 -39.09
N LEU A 118 -22.78 -27.03 -37.98
CA LEU A 118 -21.98 -25.81 -38.06
C LEU A 118 -20.60 -26.23 -38.58
N VAL A 119 -20.29 -25.93 -39.83
CA VAL A 119 -18.98 -26.16 -40.46
C VAL A 119 -18.52 -24.87 -41.10
N GLY A 120 -17.36 -24.39 -40.65
CA GLY A 120 -16.64 -23.29 -41.26
C GLY A 120 -15.71 -22.58 -40.27
N GLU A 121 -14.86 -23.30 -39.53
CA GLU A 121 -13.78 -22.65 -38.78
C GLU A 121 -12.57 -22.46 -39.71
N GLN A 122 -12.17 -21.20 -39.89
CA GLN A 122 -10.84 -20.88 -40.39
C GLN A 122 -10.09 -20.13 -39.30
N TRP A 123 -9.11 -20.79 -38.72
CA TRP A 123 -8.11 -20.16 -37.86
C TRP A 123 -7.10 -19.47 -38.76
N HIS A 124 -7.00 -18.15 -38.65
CA HIS A 124 -6.05 -17.35 -39.41
C HIS A 124 -5.01 -16.77 -38.45
N THR A 125 -3.79 -17.32 -38.43
CA THR A 125 -2.61 -16.63 -37.88
C THR A 125 -2.03 -15.74 -38.98
N LYS A 126 -2.71 -14.61 -39.26
CA LYS A 126 -2.38 -13.75 -40.40
C LYS A 126 -1.48 -12.60 -40.00
N ARG A 127 -0.29 -12.57 -40.60
CA ARG A 127 0.82 -11.63 -40.34
C ARG A 127 0.82 -10.37 -41.22
N ASP A 128 -0.24 -10.12 -41.99
CA ASP A 128 -0.31 -8.97 -42.90
C ASP A 128 -0.99 -7.76 -42.20
N PRO A 129 -0.32 -6.60 -42.03
CA PRO A 129 -0.85 -5.46 -41.25
C PRO A 129 -2.20 -4.93 -41.76
N GLY A 130 -2.45 -5.02 -43.07
CA GLY A 130 -3.70 -4.59 -43.69
C GLY A 130 -4.88 -5.50 -43.38
N GLU A 131 -4.67 -6.81 -43.27
CA GLU A 131 -5.73 -7.78 -42.93
C GLU A 131 -6.06 -7.78 -41.42
N LEU A 132 -5.07 -7.56 -40.54
CA LEU A 132 -5.31 -7.42 -39.10
C LEU A 132 -6.17 -6.20 -38.78
N GLN A 133 -5.90 -5.07 -39.44
CA GLN A 133 -6.71 -3.86 -39.29
C GLN A 133 -8.16 -4.10 -39.72
N GLN A 134 -8.38 -4.88 -40.77
CA GLN A 134 -9.71 -5.28 -41.23
C GLN A 134 -10.43 -6.17 -40.19
N VAL A 135 -9.75 -7.17 -39.64
CA VAL A 135 -10.30 -8.05 -38.60
C VAL A 135 -10.69 -7.25 -37.34
N LEU A 136 -9.84 -6.32 -36.91
CA LEU A 136 -10.12 -5.44 -35.76
C LEU A 136 -11.29 -4.46 -36.01
N GLN A 137 -11.48 -4.02 -37.26
CA GLN A 137 -12.61 -3.18 -37.68
C GLN A 137 -13.93 -3.93 -37.75
N GLU A 138 -13.90 -5.20 -38.14
CA GLU A 138 -15.08 -6.04 -38.39
C GLU A 138 -15.53 -6.86 -37.17
N ALA A 139 -14.70 -6.94 -36.13
CA ALA A 139 -15.07 -7.60 -34.87
C ALA A 139 -16.36 -7.04 -34.27
N ASP A 140 -17.20 -7.93 -33.75
CA ASP A 140 -18.48 -7.67 -33.11
C ASP A 140 -18.43 -7.79 -31.59
N ALA A 141 -17.48 -8.55 -31.02
CA ALA A 141 -17.22 -8.64 -29.59
C ALA A 141 -15.75 -8.95 -29.27
N LEU A 142 -15.33 -8.66 -28.03
CA LEU A 142 -14.00 -9.00 -27.49
C LEU A 142 -14.14 -9.78 -26.17
N VAL A 143 -13.37 -10.82 -26.00
CA VAL A 143 -13.27 -11.63 -24.77
C VAL A 143 -11.83 -11.52 -24.25
N VAL A 144 -11.65 -11.18 -22.98
CA VAL A 144 -10.36 -11.03 -22.30
C VAL A 144 -10.28 -12.05 -21.17
N LEU A 145 -9.30 -12.94 -21.22
CA LEU A 145 -9.16 -14.04 -20.26
C LEU A 145 -8.14 -13.72 -19.19
N VAL A 146 -8.49 -13.93 -17.93
CA VAL A 146 -7.63 -13.64 -16.78
C VAL A 146 -7.65 -14.80 -15.81
N ALA A 147 -6.50 -15.19 -15.26
CA ALA A 147 -6.43 -16.28 -14.29
C ALA A 147 -6.92 -15.84 -12.89
N ALA A 148 -7.80 -16.62 -12.28
CA ALA A 148 -8.30 -16.40 -10.92
C ALA A 148 -7.19 -16.38 -9.86
N THR A 149 -6.12 -17.12 -10.09
CA THR A 149 -4.97 -17.26 -9.18
C THR A 149 -3.91 -16.19 -9.36
N ALA A 150 -4.01 -15.32 -10.37
CA ALA A 150 -3.02 -14.27 -10.61
C ALA A 150 -2.87 -13.38 -9.36
N SER A 151 -1.71 -12.81 -9.10
CA SER A 151 -1.54 -11.75 -8.10
C SER A 151 -1.97 -10.38 -8.64
N GLU A 152 -2.11 -9.35 -7.79
CA GLU A 152 -2.43 -7.99 -8.26
C GLU A 152 -1.34 -7.43 -9.20
N LEU A 153 -0.08 -7.78 -8.96
CA LEU A 153 1.03 -7.40 -9.81
C LEU A 153 0.92 -8.08 -11.19
N GLU A 154 0.68 -9.40 -11.21
CA GLU A 154 0.50 -10.16 -12.47
C GLU A 154 -0.71 -9.67 -13.27
N LEU A 155 -1.81 -9.28 -12.62
CA LEU A 155 -2.95 -8.66 -13.29
C LEU A 155 -2.60 -7.30 -13.91
N SER A 156 -1.86 -6.46 -13.19
CA SER A 156 -1.42 -5.15 -13.69
C SER A 156 -0.47 -5.29 -14.88
N GLU A 157 0.45 -6.24 -14.84
CA GLU A 157 1.39 -6.52 -15.95
C GLU A 157 0.64 -7.03 -17.18
N ALA A 158 -0.25 -8.02 -17.01
CA ALA A 158 -1.00 -8.58 -18.13
C ALA A 158 -1.95 -7.55 -18.78
N PHE A 159 -2.53 -6.63 -18.01
CA PHE A 159 -3.32 -5.52 -18.56
C PHE A 159 -2.45 -4.45 -19.24
N SER A 160 -1.25 -4.17 -18.71
CA SER A 160 -0.29 -3.27 -19.35
C SER A 160 0.14 -3.77 -20.74
N GLU A 161 0.27 -5.08 -20.93
CA GLU A 161 0.54 -5.66 -22.25
C GLU A 161 -0.68 -5.60 -23.18
N PHE A 162 -1.86 -5.91 -22.65
CA PHE A 162 -3.13 -5.77 -23.37
C PHE A 162 -3.35 -4.34 -23.91
N ARG A 163 -2.73 -3.31 -23.30
CA ARG A 163 -2.72 -1.92 -23.79
C ARG A 163 -2.37 -1.79 -25.26
N ARG A 164 -1.35 -2.52 -25.74
CA ARG A 164 -0.91 -2.45 -27.15
C ARG A 164 -2.00 -2.97 -28.08
N PHE A 165 -2.63 -4.07 -27.71
CA PHE A 165 -3.73 -4.66 -28.45
C PHE A 165 -4.97 -3.74 -28.45
N LEU A 166 -5.31 -3.19 -27.29
CA LEU A 166 -6.42 -2.25 -27.14
C LEU A 166 -6.20 -0.98 -27.97
N SER A 167 -4.98 -0.43 -27.98
CA SER A 167 -4.60 0.74 -28.81
C SER A 167 -4.72 0.46 -30.31
N ALA A 168 -4.33 -0.73 -30.76
CA ALA A 168 -4.47 -1.16 -32.15
C ALA A 168 -5.95 -1.33 -32.55
N LEU A 169 -6.75 -1.97 -31.69
CA LEU A 169 -8.20 -2.10 -31.86
C LEU A 169 -8.88 -0.72 -31.92
N GLN A 170 -8.50 0.20 -31.05
CA GLN A 170 -8.98 1.58 -31.02
C GLN A 170 -8.66 2.32 -32.33
N ALA A 171 -7.40 2.31 -32.76
CA ALA A 171 -6.96 2.98 -33.99
C ALA A 171 -7.73 2.46 -35.21
N ALA A 172 -7.87 1.13 -35.30
CA ALA A 172 -8.61 0.47 -36.37
C ALA A 172 -10.09 0.90 -36.38
N ARG A 173 -10.77 0.91 -35.24
CA ARG A 173 -12.22 1.20 -35.16
C ARG A 173 -12.56 2.70 -35.20
N CYS A 174 -11.68 3.58 -34.74
CA CYS A 174 -11.82 5.02 -34.87
C CYS A 174 -11.80 5.45 -36.35
N SER A 175 -10.91 4.84 -37.15
CA SER A 175 -10.85 5.09 -38.60
C SER A 175 -12.14 4.69 -39.33
N ALA A 176 -12.89 3.72 -38.81
CA ALA A 176 -14.16 3.26 -39.36
C ALA A 176 -15.41 4.00 -38.80
N ARG A 177 -15.27 4.94 -37.85
CA ARG A 177 -16.38 5.61 -37.13
C ARG A 177 -17.36 4.65 -36.41
N LYS A 178 -16.88 3.48 -35.96
CA LYS A 178 -17.70 2.39 -35.35
C LYS A 178 -17.43 2.21 -33.84
N VAL A 179 -17.73 3.22 -33.01
CA VAL A 179 -17.15 3.27 -31.65
C VAL A 179 -18.16 3.24 -30.48
N GLY A 180 -19.47 3.16 -30.73
CA GLY A 180 -20.48 3.05 -29.67
C GLY A 180 -20.91 1.59 -29.38
N GLY A 181 -20.87 1.18 -28.11
CA GLY A 181 -21.54 -0.02 -27.59
C GLY A 181 -20.85 -1.34 -27.90
N PHE A 182 -19.53 -1.33 -28.05
CA PHE A 182 -18.76 -2.53 -28.37
C PHE A 182 -18.72 -3.47 -27.14
N PRO A 183 -19.21 -4.72 -27.26
CA PRO A 183 -19.27 -5.63 -26.13
C PRO A 183 -17.91 -6.24 -25.83
N VAL A 184 -17.50 -6.14 -24.57
CA VAL A 184 -16.24 -6.67 -24.02
C VAL A 184 -16.57 -7.60 -22.85
N PHE A 185 -16.01 -8.80 -22.83
CA PHE A 185 -16.22 -9.80 -21.78
C PHE A 185 -14.92 -10.03 -21.03
N LEU A 186 -14.85 -9.62 -19.75
CA LEU A 186 -13.76 -9.96 -18.86
C LEU A 186 -14.07 -11.29 -18.17
N VAL A 187 -13.28 -12.31 -18.46
CA VAL A 187 -13.54 -13.69 -18.04
C VAL A 187 -12.47 -14.14 -17.06
N LEU A 188 -12.88 -14.33 -15.80
CA LEU A 188 -12.05 -14.94 -14.77
C LEU A 188 -12.07 -16.46 -14.96
N THR A 189 -10.95 -17.00 -15.44
CA THR A 189 -10.73 -18.42 -15.70
C THR A 189 -10.03 -19.09 -14.51
N GLN A 190 -10.00 -20.42 -14.47
CA GLN A 190 -9.33 -21.20 -13.40
C GLN A 190 -9.94 -20.99 -12.00
N CYS A 191 -11.23 -20.62 -11.91
CA CYS A 191 -11.92 -20.39 -10.63
C CYS A 191 -12.01 -21.65 -9.76
N ASP A 192 -11.90 -22.84 -10.35
CA ASP A 192 -11.76 -24.12 -9.64
C ASP A 192 -10.57 -24.14 -8.68
N ARG A 193 -9.48 -23.43 -9.01
CA ARG A 193 -8.27 -23.35 -8.20
C ARG A 193 -8.40 -22.50 -6.93
N LEU A 194 -9.52 -21.77 -6.77
CA LEU A 194 -9.81 -20.99 -5.57
C LEU A 194 -10.43 -21.82 -4.43
N ALA A 195 -10.80 -23.08 -4.71
CA ALA A 195 -11.35 -23.98 -3.71
C ALA A 195 -10.26 -24.48 -2.74
N CYS A 196 -10.56 -24.42 -1.45
CA CYS A 196 -9.75 -24.99 -0.38
C CYS A 196 -10.37 -26.31 0.14
N PRO A 197 -9.56 -27.23 0.69
CA PRO A 197 -10.08 -28.45 1.29
C PRO A 197 -11.09 -28.15 2.41
N GLY A 198 -12.30 -28.69 2.30
CA GLY A 198 -13.37 -28.51 3.29
C GLY A 198 -14.30 -27.30 3.03
N ASP A 199 -14.11 -26.58 1.93
CA ASP A 199 -15.05 -25.52 1.53
C ASP A 199 -16.44 -26.08 1.22
N THR A 200 -17.46 -25.26 1.47
CA THR A 200 -18.81 -25.44 0.93
C THR A 200 -19.00 -24.56 -0.32
N ARG A 201 -19.93 -24.94 -1.19
CA ARG A 201 -20.24 -24.19 -2.43
C ARG A 201 -20.41 -22.67 -2.21
N PRO A 202 -21.19 -22.20 -1.19
CA PRO A 202 -21.35 -20.77 -0.95
C PRO A 202 -20.06 -20.06 -0.53
N ILE A 203 -19.16 -20.75 0.19
CA ILE A 203 -17.88 -20.18 0.62
C ILE A 203 -16.94 -20.01 -0.58
N TRP A 204 -16.89 -21.00 -1.47
CA TRP A 204 -16.12 -20.90 -2.71
C TRP A 204 -16.70 -19.85 -3.65
N GLU A 205 -18.02 -19.82 -3.87
CA GLU A 205 -18.69 -18.81 -4.69
C GLU A 205 -18.45 -17.40 -4.14
N SER A 206 -18.46 -17.21 -2.81
CA SER A 206 -18.09 -15.94 -2.19
C SER A 206 -16.64 -15.53 -2.49
N ARG A 207 -15.70 -16.48 -2.56
CA ARG A 207 -14.30 -16.19 -2.95
C ARG A 207 -14.16 -15.90 -4.44
N VAL A 208 -14.87 -16.64 -5.29
CA VAL A 208 -14.94 -16.38 -6.74
C VAL A 208 -15.50 -14.99 -6.99
N GLN A 209 -16.57 -14.61 -6.29
CA GLN A 209 -17.17 -13.29 -6.36
C GLN A 209 -16.20 -12.19 -5.91
N ALA A 210 -15.56 -12.36 -4.74
CA ALA A 210 -14.54 -11.42 -4.28
C ALA A 210 -13.36 -11.30 -5.25
N ARG A 211 -12.98 -12.39 -5.92
CA ARG A 211 -11.89 -12.37 -6.93
C ARG A 211 -12.33 -11.69 -8.22
N SER A 212 -13.56 -11.94 -8.67
CA SER A 212 -14.19 -11.30 -9.82
C SER A 212 -14.31 -9.79 -9.63
N GLU A 213 -14.77 -9.34 -8.46
CA GLU A 213 -14.84 -7.93 -8.09
C GLU A 213 -13.46 -7.26 -8.08
N ARG A 214 -12.42 -7.95 -7.60
CA ARG A 214 -11.04 -7.44 -7.66
C ARG A 214 -10.49 -7.38 -9.08
N ALA A 215 -10.70 -8.41 -9.89
CA ALA A 215 -10.26 -8.44 -11.28
C ALA A 215 -10.95 -7.35 -12.11
N TYR A 216 -12.25 -7.16 -11.87
CA TYR A 216 -13.02 -6.05 -12.43
C TYR A 216 -12.49 -4.69 -11.97
N ALA A 217 -12.27 -4.49 -10.67
CA ALA A 217 -11.74 -3.22 -10.17
C ALA A 217 -10.35 -2.91 -10.76
N ALA A 218 -9.50 -3.93 -10.93
CA ALA A 218 -8.20 -3.79 -11.58
C ALA A 218 -8.33 -3.47 -13.08
N PHE A 219 -9.24 -4.14 -13.80
CA PHE A 219 -9.48 -3.88 -15.22
C PHE A 219 -10.16 -2.52 -15.46
N GLU A 220 -11.07 -2.11 -14.58
CA GLU A 220 -11.69 -0.80 -14.59
C GLU A 220 -10.67 0.30 -14.29
N ALA A 221 -9.78 0.09 -13.31
CA ALA A 221 -8.67 1.01 -13.03
C ALA A 221 -7.70 1.10 -14.23
N PHE A 222 -7.40 -0.02 -14.88
CA PHE A 222 -6.62 -0.06 -16.12
C PHE A 222 -7.31 0.73 -17.24
N LEU A 223 -8.58 0.45 -17.53
CA LEU A 223 -9.33 1.14 -18.57
C LEU A 223 -9.50 2.63 -18.25
N ARG A 224 -9.69 3.02 -16.99
CA ARG A 224 -9.72 4.44 -16.58
C ARG A 224 -8.38 5.10 -16.80
N ARG A 225 -7.27 4.43 -16.49
CA ARG A 225 -5.91 4.91 -16.78
C ARG A 225 -5.63 5.07 -18.28
N GLU A 226 -6.19 4.20 -19.12
CA GLU A 226 -6.13 4.33 -20.59
C GLU A 226 -7.13 5.35 -21.16
N SER A 227 -8.22 5.60 -20.44
CA SER A 227 -9.28 6.56 -20.79
C SER A 227 -8.92 7.99 -20.38
N GLU A 228 -8.04 8.14 -19.40
CA GLU A 228 -7.41 9.39 -19.02
C GLU A 228 -6.28 9.69 -20.02
N PRO A 229 -6.33 10.80 -20.78
CA PRO A 229 -5.10 11.35 -21.33
C PRO A 229 -4.27 11.79 -20.14
N GLU A 230 -3.27 11.00 -19.74
CA GLU A 230 -2.42 11.19 -18.56
C GLU A 230 -2.93 12.31 -17.61
N LEU A 231 -3.82 11.87 -16.70
CA LEU A 231 -4.23 12.40 -15.38
C LEU A 231 -5.38 13.45 -15.33
N PRO A 232 -6.01 13.65 -14.15
CA PRO A 232 -6.48 12.74 -13.09
C PRO A 232 -7.99 13.02 -12.78
N PRO A 233 -8.65 12.40 -11.77
CA PRO A 233 -10.10 12.23 -11.77
C PRO A 233 -10.85 13.42 -11.16
N SER A 234 -11.97 13.83 -11.76
CA SER A 234 -13.13 14.35 -11.01
C SER A 234 -14.42 14.24 -11.83
N ASP A 235 -15.40 13.62 -11.19
CA ASP A 235 -16.83 13.68 -11.47
C ASP A 235 -17.34 15.12 -11.66
N VAL A 236 -18.46 15.28 -12.38
CA VAL A 236 -19.76 15.55 -11.74
C VAL A 236 -20.90 15.52 -12.76
N ARG A 237 -21.90 14.72 -12.38
CA ARG A 237 -23.29 14.65 -12.82
C ARG A 237 -23.93 16.02 -13.12
N GLN A 238 -24.81 16.05 -14.12
CA GLN A 238 -26.11 16.75 -14.01
C GLN A 238 -27.17 15.85 -14.64
N THR A 239 -28.18 15.34 -13.91
CA THR A 239 -29.28 16.06 -13.24
C THR A 239 -30.11 16.87 -14.23
N THR A 240 -31.21 16.28 -14.72
CA THR A 240 -32.41 17.02 -15.10
C THR A 240 -33.64 16.14 -14.88
N LEU A 241 -34.39 16.42 -13.81
CA LEU A 241 -35.86 16.27 -13.65
C LEU A 241 -36.20 16.11 -12.16
N ALA A 242 -36.07 17.20 -11.40
CA ALA A 242 -36.66 17.31 -10.07
C ALA A 242 -37.16 18.74 -9.84
N GLU A 243 -37.93 19.25 -10.81
CA GLU A 243 -38.72 20.49 -10.66
C GLU A 243 -40.22 20.26 -10.96
N ARG A 244 -40.68 19.02 -10.85
CA ARG A 244 -42.11 18.67 -10.90
C ARG A 244 -42.40 17.45 -10.02
N ALA A 245 -42.67 17.69 -8.74
CA ALA A 245 -43.59 16.88 -7.93
C ALA A 245 -43.73 17.50 -6.54
N GLU A 246 -44.50 18.58 -6.44
CA GLU A 246 -45.43 18.68 -5.32
C GLU A 246 -46.44 17.54 -5.49
N ALA A 247 -46.43 16.57 -4.57
CA ALA A 247 -47.56 15.77 -4.08
C ALA A 247 -47.13 14.33 -3.72
N GLY A 248 -47.42 13.93 -2.48
CA GLY A 248 -47.79 12.53 -2.18
C GLY A 248 -46.79 11.69 -1.38
N GLU A 249 -47.02 11.65 -0.06
CA GLU A 249 -47.02 10.47 0.82
C GLU A 249 -45.89 9.40 0.81
N VAL A 250 -45.21 9.35 1.98
CA VAL A 250 -44.94 8.18 2.85
C VAL A 250 -44.74 6.80 2.21
N ALA A 251 -43.55 6.21 2.39
CA ALA A 251 -43.40 4.84 2.94
C ALA A 251 -41.94 4.55 3.34
N VAL A 252 -41.77 4.11 4.58
CA VAL A 252 -40.58 3.44 5.11
C VAL A 252 -40.67 1.97 4.71
N SER A 253 -39.64 1.41 4.06
CA SER A 253 -39.36 -0.03 4.12
C SER A 253 -37.86 -0.29 3.97
N GLY A 254 -37.29 -0.96 4.98
CA GLY A 254 -36.05 -1.68 4.80
C GLY A 254 -36.30 -2.93 3.96
N GLY A 255 -35.43 -3.17 2.99
CA GLY A 255 -35.38 -4.38 2.18
C GLY A 255 -33.96 -4.91 2.15
N VAL A 256 -33.78 -6.10 2.72
CA VAL A 256 -32.66 -7.00 2.40
C VAL A 256 -32.92 -7.46 0.97
N GLU A 257 -32.05 -7.11 0.01
CA GLU A 257 -32.16 -7.62 -1.37
C GLU A 257 -31.27 -8.85 -1.56
N GLU A 258 -31.97 -9.92 -1.90
CA GLU A 258 -31.53 -11.24 -2.32
C GLU A 258 -30.92 -11.17 -3.74
N TRP A 259 -29.75 -11.79 -3.94
CA TRP A 259 -29.04 -11.81 -5.21
C TRP A 259 -29.78 -12.68 -6.23
N THR A 260 -30.00 -12.17 -7.44
CA THR A 260 -30.40 -12.99 -8.60
C THR A 260 -29.27 -13.00 -9.64
N GLU A 261 -28.97 -14.20 -10.14
CA GLU A 261 -27.86 -14.55 -11.06
C GLU A 261 -28.10 -14.11 -12.51
N GLU A 262 -28.01 -12.82 -12.82
CA GLU A 262 -27.90 -12.37 -14.22
C GLU A 262 -26.81 -11.29 -14.37
N GLY A 263 -25.96 -11.48 -15.39
CA GLY A 263 -24.70 -10.76 -15.60
C GLY A 263 -24.78 -9.27 -15.32
N ALA A 264 -23.84 -8.78 -14.50
CA ALA A 264 -23.76 -7.38 -14.12
C ALA A 264 -23.40 -6.51 -15.34
N HIS A 265 -24.41 -6.10 -16.10
CA HIS A 265 -24.28 -5.15 -17.21
C HIS A 265 -23.85 -3.78 -16.67
N ARG A 266 -22.66 -3.31 -17.05
CA ARG A 266 -22.15 -1.99 -16.62
C ARG A 266 -21.52 -1.26 -17.80
N LEU A 267 -22.10 -0.10 -18.12
CA LEU A 267 -21.66 0.77 -19.21
C LEU A 267 -20.42 1.56 -18.76
N LEU A 268 -19.30 1.39 -19.46
CA LEU A 268 -18.07 2.14 -19.21
C LEU A 268 -17.83 3.16 -20.32
N PHE A 269 -17.61 4.42 -19.93
CA PHE A 269 -17.31 5.52 -20.85
C PHE A 269 -15.79 5.63 -21.04
N THR A 270 -15.35 5.54 -22.29
CA THR A 270 -13.96 5.74 -22.70
C THR A 270 -13.89 6.97 -23.63
N PRO A 271 -12.73 7.63 -23.83
CA PRO A 271 -12.59 8.83 -24.64
C PRO A 271 -12.96 8.64 -26.13
N PHE A 272 -13.23 7.41 -26.55
CA PHE A 272 -13.60 7.05 -27.91
C PHE A 272 -15.02 6.47 -28.02
N GLY A 273 -15.73 6.20 -26.92
CA GLY A 273 -17.12 5.70 -26.93
C GLY A 273 -17.49 4.92 -25.67
N HIS A 274 -18.68 4.32 -25.64
CA HIS A 274 -19.08 3.43 -24.54
C HIS A 274 -18.73 1.97 -24.87
N LEU A 275 -18.05 1.29 -23.94
CA LEU A 275 -17.85 -0.15 -23.97
C LEU A 275 -18.94 -0.80 -23.10
N ASP A 276 -19.50 -1.89 -23.59
CA ASP A 276 -20.45 -2.70 -22.84
C ASP A 276 -19.66 -3.84 -22.18
N LEU A 277 -19.25 -3.64 -20.92
CA LEU A 277 -18.39 -4.57 -20.21
C LEU A 277 -19.23 -5.59 -19.44
N HIS A 278 -18.93 -6.87 -19.67
CA HIS A 278 -19.55 -8.01 -19.01
C HIS A 278 -18.48 -8.78 -18.23
N VAL A 279 -18.76 -9.15 -16.98
CA VAL A 279 -17.82 -9.91 -16.15
C VAL A 279 -18.36 -11.30 -15.90
N TYR A 280 -17.56 -12.31 -16.22
CA TYR A 280 -17.90 -13.72 -15.99
C TYR A 280 -16.80 -14.39 -15.18
N ALA A 281 -17.20 -15.27 -14.27
CA ALA A 281 -16.30 -16.19 -13.61
C ALA A 281 -16.62 -17.60 -14.08
N VAL A 282 -15.62 -18.28 -14.65
CA VAL A 282 -15.79 -19.61 -15.23
C VAL A 282 -14.79 -20.60 -14.63
N ALA A 283 -15.24 -21.84 -14.51
CA ALA A 283 -14.38 -22.95 -14.12
C ALA A 283 -14.65 -24.15 -15.04
N ALA A 284 -13.58 -24.83 -15.44
CA ALA A 284 -13.66 -26.06 -16.23
C ALA A 284 -14.45 -27.14 -15.50
N ARG A 285 -14.37 -27.15 -14.16
CA ARG A 285 -15.05 -28.08 -13.26
C ARG A 285 -15.56 -27.31 -12.06
N CYS A 286 -16.82 -27.51 -11.68
CA CYS A 286 -17.29 -27.06 -10.37
C CYS A 286 -16.64 -27.95 -9.29
N PRO A 287 -16.01 -27.39 -8.24
CA PRO A 287 -15.39 -28.21 -7.20
C PRO A 287 -16.44 -29.10 -6.49
N GLY A 288 -16.06 -30.32 -6.13
CA GLY A 288 -16.97 -31.32 -5.55
C GLY A 288 -17.37 -30.97 -4.11
N PHE A 289 -18.40 -30.15 -3.93
CA PHE A 289 -18.90 -29.74 -2.60
C PHE A 289 -19.90 -30.71 -1.96
N SER A 290 -20.19 -31.84 -2.62
CA SER A 290 -21.13 -32.87 -2.20
C SER A 290 -20.65 -34.23 -2.71
N ALA A 291 -20.99 -35.32 -2.00
CA ALA A 291 -20.61 -36.72 -2.27
C ALA A 291 -21.27 -37.31 -3.54
N VAL A 292 -21.20 -36.58 -4.65
CA VAL A 292 -21.54 -37.08 -5.98
C VAL A 292 -20.22 -37.35 -6.70
N ALA A 293 -20.12 -38.55 -7.26
CA ALA A 293 -18.89 -39.15 -7.79
C ALA A 293 -18.08 -38.20 -8.71
N GLU A 294 -16.75 -38.24 -8.55
CA GLU A 294 -15.70 -37.42 -9.19
C GLU A 294 -15.67 -37.41 -10.75
N GLY A 295 -16.70 -37.91 -11.43
CA GLY A 295 -16.71 -38.09 -12.89
C GLY A 295 -17.48 -37.05 -13.72
N ASP A 296 -18.39 -36.28 -13.14
CA ASP A 296 -19.36 -35.47 -13.91
C ASP A 296 -19.53 -34.04 -13.36
N ALA A 297 -18.42 -33.42 -12.94
CA ALA A 297 -18.42 -32.03 -12.49
C ALA A 297 -18.70 -31.08 -13.67
N ALA A 298 -19.98 -30.71 -13.84
CA ALA A 298 -20.41 -29.78 -14.87
C ALA A 298 -19.61 -28.46 -14.83
N PRO A 299 -19.28 -27.88 -15.99
CA PRO A 299 -18.56 -26.62 -16.07
C PRO A 299 -19.38 -25.48 -15.45
N TYR A 300 -18.70 -24.58 -14.76
CA TYR A 300 -19.33 -23.45 -14.07
C TYR A 300 -19.38 -22.22 -14.98
N HIS A 301 -20.59 -21.74 -15.32
CA HIS A 301 -20.90 -20.51 -16.07
C HIS A 301 -20.36 -20.38 -17.51
N VAL A 302 -19.87 -21.48 -18.09
CA VAL A 302 -19.26 -21.48 -19.44
C VAL A 302 -20.31 -21.37 -20.54
N ALA A 303 -21.43 -22.07 -20.41
CA ALA A 303 -22.48 -22.07 -21.42
C ALA A 303 -23.17 -20.70 -21.48
N GLU A 304 -23.35 -20.10 -20.31
CA GLU A 304 -23.89 -18.75 -20.10
C GLU A 304 -22.97 -17.71 -20.72
N LEU A 305 -21.65 -17.79 -20.48
CA LEU A 305 -20.66 -16.91 -21.11
C LEU A 305 -20.79 -16.93 -22.64
N PHE A 306 -20.75 -18.10 -23.28
CA PHE A 306 -20.81 -18.17 -24.74
C PHE A 306 -22.16 -17.70 -25.30
N ARG A 307 -23.27 -18.06 -24.65
CA ARG A 307 -24.61 -17.59 -25.04
C ARG A 307 -24.65 -16.06 -25.04
N ASP A 308 -24.15 -15.44 -23.99
CA ASP A 308 -24.28 -14.01 -23.76
C ASP A 308 -23.28 -13.22 -24.65
N VAL A 309 -22.07 -13.77 -24.89
CA VAL A 309 -21.11 -13.26 -25.89
C VAL A 309 -21.71 -13.23 -27.29
N PHE A 310 -22.31 -14.32 -27.75
CA PHE A 310 -22.88 -14.40 -29.09
C PHE A 310 -24.14 -13.53 -29.23
N GLN A 311 -24.96 -13.46 -28.19
CA GLN A 311 -26.12 -12.57 -28.17
C GLN A 311 -25.71 -11.10 -28.25
N ALA A 312 -24.67 -10.70 -27.51
CA ALA A 312 -24.12 -9.34 -27.55
C ALA A 312 -23.50 -8.99 -28.92
N ALA A 313 -22.71 -9.92 -29.51
CA ALA A 313 -22.14 -9.77 -30.84
C ALA A 313 -23.22 -9.58 -31.92
N ALA A 314 -24.28 -10.40 -31.88
CA ALA A 314 -25.42 -10.30 -32.79
C ALA A 314 -26.15 -8.95 -32.66
N GLY A 315 -26.35 -8.48 -31.42
CA GLY A 315 -26.97 -7.19 -31.12
C GLY A 315 -26.16 -6.01 -31.63
N GLN A 316 -24.84 -6.06 -31.50
CA GLN A 316 -23.94 -5.01 -31.96
C GLN A 316 -23.93 -4.88 -33.49
N ARG A 317 -23.91 -5.99 -34.21
CA ARG A 317 -23.99 -6.00 -35.67
C ARG A 317 -25.31 -5.42 -36.20
N ARG A 318 -26.45 -5.78 -35.58
CA ARG A 318 -27.76 -5.22 -35.94
C ARG A 318 -27.82 -3.70 -35.76
N ARG A 319 -27.23 -3.17 -34.69
CA ARG A 319 -27.14 -1.72 -34.43
C ARG A 319 -26.33 -1.01 -35.52
N GLN A 320 -25.19 -1.56 -35.93
CA GLN A 320 -24.36 -0.99 -36.99
C GLN A 320 -25.11 -0.92 -38.34
N HIS A 321 -25.80 -1.99 -38.74
CA HIS A 321 -26.58 -1.98 -39.99
C HIS A 321 -27.77 -0.99 -39.96
N GLN A 322 -28.39 -0.74 -38.80
CA GLN A 322 -29.46 0.24 -38.68
C GLN A 322 -28.94 1.69 -38.80
N VAL A 323 -27.73 1.96 -38.31
CA VAL A 323 -27.07 3.27 -38.44
C VAL A 323 -26.68 3.54 -39.89
N ASP A 324 -26.09 2.56 -40.59
CA ASP A 324 -25.73 2.69 -42.00
C ASP A 324 -26.96 2.90 -42.90
N ARG A 325 -28.10 2.25 -42.60
CA ARG A 325 -29.36 2.46 -43.33
C ARG A 325 -29.96 3.86 -43.08
N ARG A 326 -29.81 4.42 -41.88
CA ARG A 326 -30.25 5.81 -41.56
C ARG A 326 -29.36 6.85 -42.22
N LEU A 327 -28.05 6.60 -42.30
CA LEU A 327 -27.09 7.46 -42.99
C LEU A 327 -27.33 7.48 -44.51
N GLN A 328 -27.63 6.33 -45.12
CA GLN A 328 -28.04 6.26 -46.52
C GLN A 328 -29.36 7.00 -46.80
N TRP A 329 -30.28 7.05 -45.83
CA TRP A 329 -31.52 7.84 -45.93
C TRP A 329 -31.27 9.36 -45.86
N THR A 330 -30.31 9.81 -45.05
CA THR A 330 -29.93 11.23 -44.95
C THR A 330 -29.13 11.71 -46.17
N ILE A 331 -28.31 10.83 -46.75
CA ILE A 331 -27.58 11.13 -48.01
C ILE A 331 -28.57 11.25 -49.19
N ARG A 332 -29.63 10.43 -49.22
CA ARG A 332 -30.69 10.51 -50.23
C ARG A 332 -31.56 11.77 -50.09
N SER A 333 -31.87 12.21 -48.87
CA SER A 333 -32.63 13.46 -48.65
C SER A 333 -31.79 14.71 -48.96
N MET A 334 -30.48 14.68 -48.68
CA MET A 334 -29.56 15.76 -49.05
C MET A 334 -29.34 15.85 -50.56
N GLY A 335 -29.34 14.72 -51.28
CA GLY A 335 -29.31 14.69 -52.75
C GLY A 335 -30.55 15.33 -53.39
N ALA A 336 -31.74 15.14 -52.82
CA ALA A 336 -32.98 15.78 -53.29
C ALA A 336 -33.01 17.30 -53.01
N PHE A 337 -32.39 17.74 -51.91
CA PHE A 337 -32.25 19.16 -51.60
C PHE A 337 -31.21 19.83 -52.53
N LEU A 338 -30.11 19.15 -52.84
CA LEU A 338 -29.10 19.63 -53.77
C LEU A 338 -29.64 19.75 -55.20
N THR A 339 -30.48 18.82 -55.65
CA THR A 339 -31.12 18.94 -56.97
C THR A 339 -32.16 20.06 -57.03
N ALA A 340 -32.90 20.31 -55.95
CA ALA A 340 -33.81 21.46 -55.84
C ALA A 340 -33.06 22.81 -55.78
N ALA A 341 -31.92 22.86 -55.07
CA ALA A 341 -31.06 24.03 -55.05
C ALA A 341 -30.39 24.26 -56.42
N LEU A 342 -30.03 23.19 -57.15
CA LEU A 342 -29.46 23.30 -58.49
C LEU A 342 -30.47 23.80 -59.52
N THR A 343 -31.76 23.43 -59.42
CA THR A 343 -32.81 24.00 -60.27
C THR A 343 -33.07 25.47 -59.97
N VAL A 344 -33.02 25.89 -58.70
CA VAL A 344 -33.07 27.31 -58.34
C VAL A 344 -31.83 28.07 -58.85
N LEU A 345 -30.66 27.45 -58.81
CA LEU A 345 -29.41 28.02 -59.35
C LEU A 345 -29.47 28.19 -60.87
N VAL A 346 -30.02 27.22 -61.61
CA VAL A 346 -30.21 27.30 -63.07
C VAL A 346 -31.20 28.40 -63.47
N VAL A 347 -32.22 28.67 -62.64
CA VAL A 347 -33.15 29.80 -62.85
C VAL A 347 -32.46 31.16 -62.61
N LEU A 348 -31.52 31.24 -61.65
CA LEU A 348 -30.74 32.45 -61.38
C LEU A 348 -29.61 32.70 -62.40
N PHE A 349 -29.15 31.67 -63.11
CA PHE A 349 -28.15 31.81 -64.18
C PHE A 349 -28.73 32.41 -65.49
N LEU A 350 -30.05 32.40 -65.65
CA LEU A 350 -30.71 32.94 -66.85
C LEU A 350 -30.83 34.48 -66.84
N ASP A 351 -30.61 35.14 -65.69
CA ASP A 351 -30.57 36.60 -65.60
C ASP A 351 -29.70 37.10 -64.41
N PRO A 352 -28.36 37.18 -64.56
CA PRO A 352 -27.49 37.62 -63.46
C PRO A 352 -27.53 39.16 -63.29
N PRO A 353 -27.82 39.70 -62.09
CA PRO A 353 -27.51 41.09 -61.80
C PRO A 353 -25.99 41.26 -61.86
N ARG A 354 -25.52 42.21 -62.67
CA ARG A 354 -24.11 42.59 -62.72
C ARG A 354 -23.75 43.29 -61.42
N VAL A 355 -23.24 42.53 -60.45
CA VAL A 355 -22.52 43.07 -59.30
C VAL A 355 -21.04 43.09 -59.70
N GLU A 356 -20.43 44.28 -59.70
CA GLU A 356 -18.98 44.42 -59.85
C GLU A 356 -18.29 43.55 -58.80
N GLN A 357 -17.33 42.73 -59.21
CA GLN A 357 -16.59 41.89 -58.28
C GLN A 357 -15.82 42.81 -57.33
N PRO A 358 -16.02 42.70 -56.01
CA PRO A 358 -15.33 43.57 -55.06
C PRO A 358 -13.81 43.36 -55.20
N THR A 359 -13.09 44.47 -55.20
CA THR A 359 -11.63 44.44 -55.26
C THR A 359 -11.07 43.77 -53.99
N LEU A 360 -9.86 43.21 -54.06
CA LEU A 360 -9.22 42.62 -52.88
C LEU A 360 -9.12 43.60 -51.70
N ALA A 361 -8.91 44.89 -51.98
CA ALA A 361 -8.87 45.94 -50.97
C ALA A 361 -10.22 46.08 -50.23
N GLU A 362 -11.34 46.04 -50.95
CA GLU A 362 -12.69 46.10 -50.37
C GLU A 362 -13.01 44.84 -49.55
N MET A 363 -12.56 43.67 -50.00
CA MET A 363 -12.74 42.41 -49.24
C MET A 363 -11.96 42.42 -47.92
N VAL A 364 -10.69 42.87 -47.93
CA VAL A 364 -9.87 42.94 -46.70
C VAL A 364 -10.38 44.04 -45.76
N ALA A 365 -10.79 45.20 -46.29
CA ALA A 365 -11.36 46.28 -45.50
C ALA A 365 -12.69 45.85 -44.84
N GLY A 366 -13.57 45.19 -45.59
CA GLY A 366 -14.84 44.66 -45.06
C GLY A 366 -14.63 43.60 -43.97
N TYR A 367 -13.61 42.73 -44.12
CA TYR A 367 -13.24 41.77 -43.08
C TYR A 367 -12.71 42.45 -41.80
N ARG A 368 -11.91 43.51 -41.95
CA ARG A 368 -11.38 44.28 -40.81
C ARG A 368 -12.48 45.01 -40.04
N GLU A 369 -13.44 45.60 -40.74
CA GLU A 369 -14.56 46.33 -40.14
C GLU A 369 -15.48 45.40 -39.33
N HIS A 370 -15.67 44.17 -39.81
CA HIS A 370 -16.51 43.15 -39.16
C HIS A 370 -15.69 42.09 -38.42
N GLU A 371 -14.50 42.44 -37.93
CA GLU A 371 -13.62 41.49 -37.24
C GLU A 371 -14.29 41.02 -35.92
N PRO A 372 -14.53 39.71 -35.73
CA PRO A 372 -15.04 39.21 -34.45
C PRO A 372 -13.99 39.32 -33.35
N PRO A 373 -14.40 39.41 -32.07
CA PRO A 373 -13.47 39.51 -30.95
C PRO A 373 -12.53 38.29 -30.88
N PRO A 374 -11.33 38.41 -30.26
CA PRO A 374 -10.35 37.32 -30.22
C PRO A 374 -10.91 35.99 -29.73
N ALA A 375 -11.80 36.02 -28.75
CA ALA A 375 -12.48 34.83 -28.21
C ALA A 375 -13.26 34.03 -29.27
N GLU A 376 -13.94 34.72 -30.19
CA GLU A 376 -14.71 34.11 -31.29
C GLU A 376 -13.83 33.79 -32.49
N ARG A 377 -12.90 34.71 -32.83
CA ARG A 377 -11.99 34.55 -33.96
C ARG A 377 -11.04 33.37 -33.78
N LEU A 378 -10.56 33.16 -32.56
CA LEU A 378 -9.61 32.11 -32.21
C LEU A 378 -10.29 30.84 -31.66
N ALA A 379 -11.63 30.81 -31.61
CA ALA A 379 -12.39 29.63 -31.18
C ALA A 379 -12.09 28.42 -32.08
N ALA A 380 -11.92 27.24 -31.49
CA ALA A 380 -11.54 26.02 -32.20
C ALA A 380 -12.48 25.69 -33.39
N THR A 381 -13.76 26.02 -33.29
CA THR A 381 -14.78 25.79 -34.33
C THR A 381 -14.62 26.69 -35.56
N ARG A 382 -14.07 27.90 -35.42
CA ARG A 382 -13.97 28.91 -36.48
C ARG A 382 -12.54 29.24 -36.90
N LEU A 383 -11.54 28.82 -36.12
CA LEU A 383 -10.11 29.11 -36.34
C LEU A 383 -9.61 28.69 -37.73
N ALA A 384 -10.00 27.51 -38.21
CA ALA A 384 -9.61 27.02 -39.53
C ALA A 384 -10.20 27.87 -40.68
N LEU A 385 -11.46 28.27 -40.54
CA LEU A 385 -12.16 29.11 -41.51
C LEU A 385 -11.55 30.52 -41.58
N HIS A 386 -11.32 31.15 -40.43
CA HIS A 386 -10.68 32.47 -40.39
C HIS A 386 -9.25 32.44 -40.96
N ARG A 387 -8.47 31.39 -40.65
CA ARG A 387 -7.13 31.22 -41.24
C ARG A 387 -7.19 31.08 -42.76
N GLN A 388 -8.04 30.20 -43.27
CA GLN A 388 -8.15 29.97 -44.72
C GLN A 388 -8.60 31.23 -45.45
N THR A 389 -9.47 32.04 -44.84
CA THR A 389 -9.91 33.33 -45.40
C THR A 389 -8.73 34.30 -45.52
N LEU A 390 -7.93 34.44 -44.48
CA LEU A 390 -6.74 35.31 -44.48
C LEU A 390 -5.63 34.78 -45.40
N GLU A 391 -5.44 33.46 -45.49
CA GLU A 391 -4.50 32.84 -46.44
C GLU A 391 -4.93 33.13 -47.89
N ARG A 392 -6.23 33.05 -48.21
CA ARG A 392 -6.75 33.45 -49.53
C ARG A 392 -6.48 34.92 -49.85
N PHE A 393 -6.57 35.81 -48.87
CA PHE A 393 -6.20 37.22 -49.08
C PHE A 393 -4.71 37.39 -49.38
N ARG A 394 -3.84 36.72 -48.62
CA ARG A 394 -2.38 36.74 -48.82
C ARG A 394 -1.96 36.16 -50.17
N ASP A 395 -2.59 35.06 -50.57
CA ASP A 395 -2.22 34.29 -51.77
C ASP A 395 -2.84 34.87 -53.06
N HIS A 396 -3.67 35.93 -52.96
CA HIS A 396 -4.23 36.64 -54.10
C HIS A 396 -3.14 37.42 -54.86
N THR A 397 -3.21 37.45 -56.20
CA THR A 397 -2.19 38.07 -57.06
C THR A 397 -1.95 39.54 -56.73
N ASP A 398 -3.01 40.26 -56.36
CA ASP A 398 -2.99 41.70 -56.08
C ASP A 398 -2.64 42.05 -54.62
N PHE A 399 -2.33 41.07 -53.78
CA PHE A 399 -2.08 41.30 -52.35
C PHE A 399 -0.95 42.31 -52.09
N TRP A 400 0.15 42.18 -52.84
CA TRP A 400 1.29 43.08 -52.73
C TRP A 400 1.04 44.50 -53.26
N GLN A 401 -0.11 44.72 -53.92
CA GLN A 401 -0.56 46.03 -54.39
C GLN A 401 -1.47 46.75 -53.37
N LEU A 402 -1.86 46.08 -52.28
CA LEU A 402 -2.67 46.68 -51.21
C LEU A 402 -1.88 47.76 -50.45
N SER A 403 -2.57 48.62 -49.69
CA SER A 403 -1.89 49.57 -48.80
C SER A 403 -1.06 48.84 -47.73
N PRO A 404 0.07 49.41 -47.27
CA PRO A 404 0.91 48.79 -46.23
C PRO A 404 0.15 48.47 -44.94
N GLU A 405 -0.89 49.25 -44.62
CA GLU A 405 -1.75 49.03 -43.46
C GLU A 405 -2.60 47.76 -43.60
N LEU A 406 -3.24 47.54 -44.76
CA LEU A 406 -4.05 46.35 -45.02
C LEU A 406 -3.18 45.10 -45.16
N GLN A 407 -2.00 45.22 -45.77
CA GLN A 407 -1.01 44.14 -45.80
C GLN A 407 -0.56 43.76 -44.38
N GLY A 408 -0.22 44.77 -43.57
CA GLY A 408 0.19 44.58 -42.17
C GLY A 408 -0.89 43.91 -41.32
N PHE A 409 -2.16 44.31 -41.49
CA PHE A 409 -3.29 43.69 -40.80
C PHE A 409 -3.41 42.19 -41.09
N VAL A 410 -3.41 41.80 -42.37
CA VAL A 410 -3.55 40.38 -42.77
C VAL A 410 -2.37 39.56 -42.25
N LEU A 411 -1.14 40.06 -42.39
CA LEU A 411 0.06 39.36 -41.92
C LEU A 411 0.11 39.24 -40.39
N GLN A 412 -0.28 40.29 -39.67
CA GLN A 412 -0.36 40.28 -38.20
C GLN A 412 -1.40 39.27 -37.69
N ARG A 413 -2.58 39.18 -38.34
CA ARG A 413 -3.62 38.23 -37.94
C ARG A 413 -3.27 36.79 -38.27
N LEU A 414 -2.60 36.53 -39.40
CA LEU A 414 -2.05 35.21 -39.70
C LEU A 414 -1.02 34.78 -38.65
N ARG A 415 -0.11 35.68 -38.26
CA ARG A 415 0.87 35.43 -37.20
C ARG A 415 0.21 35.16 -35.85
N GLU A 416 -0.79 35.94 -35.46
CA GLU A 416 -1.53 35.71 -34.21
C GLU A 416 -2.20 34.33 -34.18
N ILE A 417 -2.81 33.89 -35.30
CA ILE A 417 -3.39 32.55 -35.42
C ILE A 417 -2.32 31.46 -35.29
N GLU A 418 -1.14 31.66 -35.88
CA GLU A 418 -0.01 30.72 -35.77
C GLU A 418 0.53 30.64 -34.34
N ASP A 419 0.74 31.78 -33.69
CA ASP A 419 1.18 31.90 -32.30
C ASP A 419 0.17 31.24 -31.35
N TYR A 420 -1.13 31.51 -31.54
CA TYR A 420 -2.21 30.90 -30.77
C TYR A 420 -2.22 29.36 -30.93
N ARG A 421 -2.10 28.86 -32.15
CA ARG A 421 -2.02 27.41 -32.43
C ARG A 421 -0.76 26.78 -31.84
N ALA A 422 0.36 27.49 -31.83
CA ALA A 422 1.59 27.03 -31.22
C ALA A 422 1.43 26.90 -29.71
N LEU A 423 0.89 27.94 -29.05
CA LEU A 423 0.65 27.93 -27.61
C LEU A 423 -0.36 26.86 -27.20
N ARG A 424 -1.49 26.75 -27.91
CA ARG A 424 -2.51 25.71 -27.66
C ARG A 424 -1.91 24.30 -27.74
N ARG A 425 -1.07 24.02 -28.75
CA ARG A 425 -0.39 22.73 -28.86
C ARG A 425 0.52 22.44 -27.67
N ARG A 426 1.28 23.44 -27.20
CA ARG A 426 2.16 23.29 -26.04
C ARG A 426 1.37 23.05 -24.76
N LEU A 427 0.23 23.73 -24.55
CA LEU A 427 -0.63 23.51 -23.39
C LEU A 427 -1.23 22.09 -23.39
N VAL A 428 -1.73 21.63 -24.53
CA VAL A 428 -2.28 20.26 -24.67
C VAL A 428 -1.21 19.19 -24.40
N SER A 429 0.04 19.43 -24.79
CA SER A 429 1.14 18.49 -24.54
C SER A 429 1.76 18.60 -23.14
N SER A 430 1.37 19.59 -22.34
CA SER A 430 1.94 19.81 -21.00
C SER A 430 1.11 19.13 -19.93
N ALA A 431 1.76 18.56 -18.93
CA ALA A 431 1.09 18.06 -17.74
C ALA A 431 0.52 19.24 -16.92
N GLY A 432 -0.76 19.12 -16.52
CA GLY A 432 -1.43 20.17 -15.75
C GLY A 432 -1.06 20.18 -14.26
N PRO A 433 -1.56 21.15 -13.48
CA PRO A 433 -1.29 21.25 -12.05
C PRO A 433 -1.72 20.00 -11.26
N ALA A 434 -2.80 19.33 -11.69
CA ALA A 434 -3.30 18.11 -11.03
C ALA A 434 -2.38 16.88 -11.22
N ASN A 435 -1.45 16.97 -12.18
CA ASN A 435 -0.55 15.90 -12.60
C ASN A 435 0.78 15.97 -11.83
N CYS A 436 1.08 17.14 -11.29
CA CYS A 436 2.27 17.37 -10.49
C CYS A 436 2.21 16.55 -9.21
N ARG A 437 3.38 16.08 -8.75
CA ARG A 437 3.56 15.32 -7.50
C ARG A 437 4.50 16.02 -6.53
N THR A 438 5.18 17.08 -6.97
CA THR A 438 6.10 17.85 -6.14
C THR A 438 5.85 19.36 -6.25
N LEU A 439 6.25 20.12 -5.22
CA LEU A 439 6.23 21.58 -5.26
C LEU A 439 7.19 22.14 -6.32
N ALA A 440 8.30 21.45 -6.59
CA ALA A 440 9.27 21.84 -7.61
C ALA A 440 8.67 21.76 -9.02
N GLU A 441 7.92 20.69 -9.33
CA GLU A 441 7.17 20.58 -10.60
C GLU A 441 6.14 21.69 -10.75
N LEU A 442 5.39 22.01 -9.69
CA LEU A 442 4.44 23.13 -9.72
C LEU A 442 5.13 24.48 -9.94
N GLU A 443 6.31 24.69 -9.34
CA GLU A 443 7.09 25.91 -9.54
C GLU A 443 7.62 26.03 -10.98
N GLN A 444 8.11 24.93 -11.55
CA GLN A 444 8.53 24.89 -12.95
C GLN A 444 7.35 25.16 -13.90
N LEU A 445 6.18 24.56 -13.64
CA LEU A 445 4.96 24.81 -14.41
C LEU A 445 4.51 26.27 -14.31
N GLU A 446 4.54 26.85 -13.11
CA GLU A 446 4.20 28.26 -12.91
C GLU A 446 5.14 29.19 -13.68
N GLN A 447 6.45 28.95 -13.61
CA GLN A 447 7.45 29.72 -14.37
C GLN A 447 7.21 29.58 -15.88
N ALA A 448 6.90 28.37 -16.36
CA ALA A 448 6.57 28.12 -17.76
C ALA A 448 5.33 28.89 -18.22
N LEU A 449 4.30 29.01 -17.36
CA LEU A 449 3.07 29.76 -17.64
C LEU A 449 3.28 31.27 -17.57
N ARG A 450 4.06 31.78 -16.62
CA ARG A 450 4.28 33.22 -16.44
C ARG A 450 5.19 33.79 -17.52
N ASP A 451 6.40 33.26 -17.62
CA ASP A 451 7.50 33.88 -18.37
C ASP A 451 8.16 32.92 -19.39
N GLY A 452 7.75 31.65 -19.39
CA GLY A 452 8.36 30.59 -20.21
C GLY A 452 7.58 30.21 -21.47
N ALA A 453 7.72 28.95 -21.88
CA ALA A 453 7.21 28.43 -23.15
C ALA A 453 5.68 28.37 -23.26
N LEU A 454 4.96 28.49 -22.13
CA LEU A 454 3.50 28.50 -22.01
C LEU A 454 2.93 29.91 -21.73
N SER A 455 3.77 30.95 -21.80
CA SER A 455 3.34 32.33 -21.72
C SER A 455 2.70 32.82 -23.02
N ILE A 456 1.85 33.84 -22.91
CA ILE A 456 1.34 34.56 -24.08
C ILE A 456 2.49 35.38 -24.67
N PRO A 457 2.80 35.28 -25.98
CA PRO A 457 3.93 35.98 -26.59
C PRO A 457 3.93 37.49 -26.27
N SER A 458 4.94 37.93 -25.54
CA SER A 458 5.12 39.33 -25.15
C SER A 458 5.61 40.17 -26.33
N GLY A 459 5.17 41.43 -26.40
CA GLY A 459 5.60 42.39 -27.45
C GLY A 459 4.72 42.49 -28.70
N HIS A 460 3.67 41.67 -28.82
CA HIS A 460 2.72 41.73 -29.95
C HIS A 460 1.36 42.36 -29.61
N GLY A 461 1.12 42.71 -28.34
CA GLY A 461 -0.12 43.38 -27.89
C GLY A 461 -1.37 42.50 -27.96
N TYR A 462 -1.22 41.17 -27.94
CA TYR A 462 -2.34 40.24 -27.97
C TYR A 462 -3.16 40.29 -26.67
N ASP A 463 -4.48 40.40 -26.78
CA ASP A 463 -5.42 40.20 -25.67
C ASP A 463 -6.12 38.85 -25.81
N TRP A 464 -5.54 37.85 -25.14
CA TRP A 464 -6.04 36.48 -25.16
C TRP A 464 -6.79 36.10 -23.87
N SER A 465 -7.02 37.03 -22.95
CA SER A 465 -7.67 36.77 -21.65
C SER A 465 -9.01 36.02 -21.80
N ALA A 466 -9.86 36.47 -22.72
CA ALA A 466 -11.17 35.89 -23.03
C ALA A 466 -11.13 34.69 -24.01
N THR A 467 -9.95 34.23 -24.43
CA THR A 467 -9.82 33.04 -25.31
C THR A 467 -9.76 31.75 -24.51
N GLU A 468 -9.98 30.58 -25.14
CA GLU A 468 -9.82 29.25 -24.52
C GLU A 468 -8.44 29.10 -23.87
N VAL A 469 -7.36 29.44 -24.60
CA VAL A 469 -5.97 29.33 -24.13
C VAL A 469 -5.66 30.28 -22.98
N GLY A 470 -6.19 31.51 -23.01
CA GLY A 470 -6.03 32.47 -21.91
C GLY A 470 -6.70 32.00 -20.63
N ARG A 471 -7.98 31.59 -20.71
CA ARG A 471 -8.72 31.03 -19.57
C ARG A 471 -8.07 29.75 -19.03
N TRP A 472 -7.55 28.89 -19.91
CA TRP A 472 -6.82 27.69 -19.50
C TRP A 472 -5.57 28.04 -18.68
N ARG A 473 -4.75 28.97 -19.18
CA ARG A 473 -3.57 29.45 -18.46
C ARG A 473 -3.92 30.07 -17.11
N GLU A 474 -4.93 30.94 -17.06
CA GLU A 474 -5.38 31.58 -15.82
C GLU A 474 -5.90 30.55 -14.81
N LYS A 475 -6.69 29.57 -15.26
CA LYS A 475 -7.14 28.46 -14.43
C LYS A 475 -5.95 27.70 -13.83
N TRP A 476 -4.96 27.32 -14.64
CA TRP A 476 -3.79 26.60 -14.14
C TRP A 476 -2.98 27.42 -13.14
N LEU A 477 -2.79 28.72 -13.37
CA LEU A 477 -2.14 29.61 -12.39
C LEU A 477 -2.91 29.69 -11.07
N HIS A 478 -4.25 29.73 -11.15
CA HIS A 478 -5.12 29.70 -9.97
C HIS A 478 -5.02 28.37 -9.21
N ASP A 479 -5.09 27.25 -9.92
CA ASP A 479 -4.98 25.90 -9.36
C ASP A 479 -3.64 25.70 -8.65
N ILE A 480 -2.53 26.19 -9.21
CA ILE A 480 -1.20 26.14 -8.55
C ILE A 480 -1.24 26.84 -7.19
N ALA A 481 -1.86 28.02 -7.10
CA ALA A 481 -1.98 28.75 -5.84
C ALA A 481 -2.85 28.01 -4.81
N VAL A 482 -3.95 27.41 -5.27
CA VAL A 482 -4.85 26.60 -4.42
C VAL A 482 -4.15 25.33 -3.92
N ILE A 483 -3.41 24.62 -4.78
CA ILE A 483 -2.67 23.41 -4.39
C ILE A 483 -1.62 23.73 -3.33
N ARG A 484 -0.82 24.81 -3.50
CA ARG A 484 0.19 25.20 -2.51
C ARG A 484 -0.41 25.50 -1.15
N ARG A 485 -1.55 26.18 -1.11
CA ARG A 485 -2.25 26.47 0.15
C ARG A 485 -2.77 25.19 0.82
N ALA A 486 -3.34 24.28 0.05
CA ALA A 486 -3.84 23.00 0.54
C ALA A 486 -2.72 22.09 1.05
N GLU A 487 -1.57 22.09 0.38
CA GLU A 487 -0.36 21.37 0.77
C GLU A 487 0.18 21.90 2.11
N GLN A 488 0.34 23.22 2.26
CA GLN A 488 0.75 23.84 3.50
C GLN A 488 -0.21 23.50 4.65
N GLN A 489 -1.52 23.55 4.38
CA GLN A 489 -2.55 23.20 5.36
C GLN A 489 -2.43 21.74 5.84
N LEU A 490 -2.13 20.80 4.93
CA LEU A 490 -1.91 19.40 5.29
C LEU A 490 -0.63 19.23 6.11
N GLN A 491 0.47 19.87 5.71
CA GLN A 491 1.73 19.82 6.48
C GLN A 491 1.55 20.36 7.91
N GLU A 492 0.91 21.53 8.05
CA GLU A 492 0.64 22.14 9.35
C GLU A 492 -0.23 21.23 10.23
N LEU A 493 -1.29 20.64 9.65
CA LEU A 493 -2.16 19.70 10.33
C LEU A 493 -1.39 18.48 10.86
N TYR A 494 -0.56 17.82 10.04
CA TYR A 494 0.21 16.67 10.49
C TYR A 494 1.28 17.06 11.52
N ARG A 495 1.93 18.20 11.35
CA ARG A 495 2.91 18.71 12.31
C ARG A 495 2.27 18.98 13.67
N ASP A 496 1.07 19.55 13.69
CA ASP A 496 0.33 19.80 14.94
C ASP A 496 -0.14 18.50 15.60
N ARG A 497 -0.55 17.50 14.81
CA ARG A 497 -0.83 16.15 15.30
C ARG A 497 0.42 15.50 15.95
N VAL A 498 1.59 15.59 15.31
CA VAL A 498 2.86 15.09 15.88
C VAL A 498 3.20 15.80 17.18
N ARG A 499 3.06 17.13 17.24
CA ARG A 499 3.27 17.92 18.47
C ARG A 499 2.33 17.50 19.60
N LEU A 500 1.08 17.16 19.28
CA LEU A 500 0.10 16.64 20.23
C LEU A 500 0.56 15.31 20.84
N VAL A 501 1.04 14.38 20.02
CA VAL A 501 1.60 13.11 20.50
C VAL A 501 2.84 13.34 21.35
N GLN A 502 3.77 14.19 20.91
CA GLN A 502 4.97 14.55 21.67
C GLN A 502 4.65 15.10 23.05
N ARG A 503 3.63 15.96 23.16
CA ARG A 503 3.14 16.45 24.46
C ARG A 503 2.63 15.32 25.35
N LEU A 504 1.88 14.37 24.79
CA LEU A 504 1.35 13.23 25.53
C LEU A 504 2.44 12.23 25.95
N MET A 505 3.60 12.23 25.32
CA MET A 505 4.75 11.40 25.73
C MET A 505 5.73 12.14 26.65
N ASP A 506 5.63 13.47 26.79
CA ASP A 506 6.47 14.25 27.71
C ASP A 506 5.75 14.44 29.05
N VAL A 507 5.42 13.32 29.71
CA VAL A 507 4.68 13.30 30.99
C VAL A 507 5.47 12.56 32.07
N ASP A 508 5.32 13.00 33.31
CA ASP A 508 5.92 12.35 34.49
C ASP A 508 4.98 11.29 35.12
N HIS A 509 3.69 11.27 34.75
CA HIS A 509 2.70 10.28 35.19
C HIS A 509 1.49 10.18 34.22
N PHE A 510 0.71 9.09 34.31
CA PHE A 510 -0.44 8.79 33.43
C PHE A 510 -1.81 9.01 34.08
N LEU A 511 -1.91 9.98 34.99
CA LEU A 511 -3.13 10.27 35.77
C LEU A 511 -3.97 11.34 35.08
N GLY A 512 -5.23 11.47 35.50
CA GLY A 512 -6.16 12.47 34.95
C GLY A 512 -6.72 12.06 33.59
N SER A 513 -6.92 13.04 32.69
CA SER A 513 -7.51 12.86 31.35
C SER A 513 -6.53 12.34 30.29
N TRP A 514 -5.30 11.98 30.68
CA TRP A 514 -4.24 11.60 29.74
C TRP A 514 -4.67 10.46 28.82
N ARG A 515 -5.36 9.45 29.36
CA ARG A 515 -5.79 8.27 28.61
C ARG A 515 -6.87 8.62 27.60
N GLU A 516 -7.85 9.45 27.99
CA GLU A 516 -8.89 9.93 27.10
C GLU A 516 -8.30 10.76 25.95
N GLU A 517 -7.37 11.66 26.28
CA GLU A 517 -6.67 12.49 25.29
C GLU A 517 -5.85 11.63 24.31
N ALA A 518 -5.12 10.62 24.81
CA ALA A 518 -4.38 9.69 23.97
C ALA A 518 -5.31 8.90 23.03
N ASN A 519 -6.46 8.43 23.52
CA ASN A 519 -7.43 7.72 22.70
C ASN A 519 -8.01 8.59 21.58
N VAL A 520 -8.32 9.86 21.86
CA VAL A 520 -8.80 10.80 20.83
C VAL A 520 -7.77 10.95 19.71
N VAL A 521 -6.49 11.11 20.08
CA VAL A 521 -5.38 11.27 19.12
C VAL A 521 -5.14 10.00 18.31
N ILE A 522 -5.18 8.82 18.94
CA ILE A 522 -5.04 7.51 18.27
C ILE A 522 -6.19 7.24 17.29
N GLN A 523 -7.40 7.74 17.56
CA GLN A 523 -8.59 7.51 16.73
C GLN A 523 -8.79 8.56 15.63
N LEU A 524 -7.87 9.53 15.47
CA LEU A 524 -7.99 10.53 14.41
C LEU A 524 -8.02 9.88 13.02
N GLN A 525 -9.03 10.25 12.23
CA GLN A 525 -9.24 9.71 10.89
C GLN A 525 -8.07 9.99 9.93
N GLU A 526 -7.78 9.01 9.09
CA GLU A 526 -6.95 9.13 7.89
C GLU A 526 -7.73 8.65 6.65
N PRO A 527 -7.72 9.40 5.53
CA PRO A 527 -7.21 10.77 5.36
C PRO A 527 -8.04 11.81 6.15
N PRO A 528 -7.48 13.01 6.46
CA PRO A 528 -8.19 14.05 7.21
C PRO A 528 -9.32 14.72 6.41
N TYR A 529 -9.24 14.65 5.09
CA TYR A 529 -10.23 15.14 4.13
C TYR A 529 -10.57 14.01 3.16
N ARG A 530 -11.76 14.05 2.54
CA ARG A 530 -12.11 13.11 1.47
C ARG A 530 -11.35 13.48 0.20
N LEU A 531 -10.67 12.52 -0.41
CA LEU A 531 -9.71 12.80 -1.48
C LEU A 531 -10.37 13.21 -2.79
N GLU A 532 -11.62 12.83 -2.98
CA GLU A 532 -12.45 13.08 -4.16
C GLU A 532 -13.09 14.48 -4.14
N GLU A 533 -13.05 15.18 -3.01
CA GLU A 533 -13.64 16.51 -2.89
C GLU A 533 -12.74 17.60 -3.48
N PRO A 534 -13.32 18.63 -4.14
CA PRO A 534 -12.57 19.74 -4.70
C PRO A 534 -11.88 20.55 -3.58
N LEU A 535 -10.69 21.06 -3.89
CA LEU A 535 -9.95 21.92 -2.98
C LEU A 535 -10.75 23.20 -2.69
N PRO A 536 -10.71 23.72 -1.45
CA PRO A 536 -11.32 25.00 -1.13
C PRO A 536 -10.79 26.12 -2.03
N GLY A 537 -11.67 26.71 -2.83
CA GLY A 537 -11.33 27.77 -3.78
C GLY A 537 -10.90 27.29 -5.16
N ALA A 538 -10.89 25.99 -5.46
CA ALA A 538 -10.68 25.49 -6.82
C ALA A 538 -11.86 25.87 -7.75
N ILE A 539 -11.56 26.16 -9.01
CA ILE A 539 -12.54 26.64 -9.99
C ILE A 539 -12.66 25.62 -11.13
N SER A 540 -13.90 25.36 -11.57
CA SER A 540 -14.17 24.58 -12.78
C SER A 540 -14.46 25.51 -13.97
N VAL A 541 -13.88 25.21 -15.13
CA VAL A 541 -14.08 25.93 -16.40
C VAL A 541 -14.57 24.92 -17.46
N PRO A 542 -15.90 24.78 -17.67
CA PRO A 542 -16.49 23.70 -18.48
C PRO A 542 -16.17 23.79 -19.98
N ASP A 543 -15.79 24.97 -20.48
CA ASP A 543 -15.48 25.19 -21.91
C ASP A 543 -14.09 24.66 -22.31
N LEU A 544 -13.29 24.17 -21.37
CA LEU A 544 -11.96 23.62 -21.63
C LEU A 544 -12.02 22.12 -21.98
N PRO A 545 -10.99 21.57 -22.65
CA PRO A 545 -10.89 20.14 -22.89
C PRO A 545 -11.12 19.30 -21.63
N VAL A 546 -11.73 18.11 -21.80
CA VAL A 546 -12.05 17.18 -20.71
C VAL A 546 -10.81 16.92 -19.84
N GLY A 547 -10.98 17.02 -18.52
CA GLY A 547 -9.90 16.87 -17.52
C GLY A 547 -9.10 18.14 -17.23
N GLN A 548 -9.09 19.13 -18.12
CA GLN A 548 -8.34 20.39 -17.93
C GLN A 548 -9.19 21.49 -17.28
N GLY A 549 -10.50 21.41 -17.50
CA GLY A 549 -11.51 22.30 -16.93
C GLY A 549 -12.03 21.90 -15.54
N THR A 550 -11.69 20.73 -15.01
CA THR A 550 -12.18 20.26 -13.71
C THR A 550 -11.49 20.95 -12.54
N ALA A 551 -12.21 21.13 -11.43
CA ALA A 551 -11.62 21.63 -10.19
C ALA A 551 -10.61 20.63 -9.63
N VAL A 552 -9.47 21.11 -9.14
CA VAL A 552 -8.47 20.25 -8.50
C VAL A 552 -8.99 19.72 -7.17
N ILE A 553 -8.72 18.46 -6.85
CA ILE A 553 -9.20 17.74 -5.66
C ILE A 553 -8.11 17.48 -4.62
N TRP A 554 -8.51 17.13 -3.40
CA TRP A 554 -7.62 16.83 -2.27
C TRP A 554 -6.60 15.71 -2.53
N PHE A 555 -6.91 14.77 -3.44
CA PHE A 555 -5.98 13.74 -3.86
C PHE A 555 -4.60 14.30 -4.26
N VAL A 556 -4.56 15.44 -4.97
CA VAL A 556 -3.31 15.99 -5.51
C VAL A 556 -2.33 16.39 -4.39
N PRO A 557 -2.61 17.38 -3.53
CA PRO A 557 -1.69 17.77 -2.46
C PRO A 557 -1.48 16.67 -1.41
N TYR A 558 -2.44 15.74 -1.22
CA TYR A 558 -2.28 14.62 -0.29
C TYR A 558 -1.16 13.63 -0.69
N HIS A 559 -0.86 13.56 -1.99
CA HIS A 559 0.19 12.71 -2.54
C HIS A 559 1.53 13.44 -2.75
N PHE A 560 1.65 14.69 -2.31
CA PHE A 560 2.91 15.43 -2.41
C PHE A 560 3.93 14.87 -1.43
N GLU A 561 5.19 14.81 -1.86
CA GLU A 561 6.29 14.22 -1.10
C GLU A 561 6.37 14.76 0.34
N GLY A 562 6.28 16.08 0.54
CA GLY A 562 6.32 16.70 1.85
C GLY A 562 5.18 16.24 2.78
N VAL A 563 3.96 16.13 2.25
CA VAL A 563 2.79 15.62 2.99
C VAL A 563 2.92 14.14 3.29
N VAL A 564 3.44 13.34 2.34
CA VAL A 564 3.70 11.90 2.54
C VAL A 564 4.68 11.69 3.70
N GLN A 565 5.78 12.43 3.73
CA GLN A 565 6.79 12.36 4.80
C GLN A 565 6.18 12.68 6.17
N TRP A 566 5.43 13.78 6.29
CA TRP A 566 4.76 14.16 7.54
C TRP A 566 3.69 13.14 7.97
N ARG A 567 2.96 12.55 7.02
CA ARG A 567 1.98 11.50 7.31
C ARG A 567 2.64 10.23 7.84
N GLU A 568 3.77 9.82 7.26
CA GLU A 568 4.52 8.69 7.78
C GLU A 568 5.08 8.95 9.18
N GLU A 569 5.63 10.14 9.42
CA GLU A 569 6.10 10.54 10.74
C GLU A 569 4.96 10.52 11.77
N TRP A 570 3.81 11.08 11.41
CA TRP A 570 2.60 11.01 12.22
C TRP A 570 2.20 9.56 12.55
N ARG A 571 2.13 8.65 11.57
CA ARG A 571 1.80 7.23 11.80
C ARG A 571 2.77 6.55 12.76
N ARG A 572 4.07 6.81 12.63
CA ARG A 572 5.09 6.27 13.54
C ARG A 572 4.87 6.76 14.97
N TRP A 573 4.56 8.04 15.15
CA TRP A 573 4.28 8.61 16.47
C TRP A 573 2.95 8.12 17.05
N GLN A 574 1.90 8.00 16.22
CA GLN A 574 0.60 7.46 16.62
C GLN A 574 0.74 6.01 17.13
N GLN A 575 1.49 5.16 16.42
CA GLN A 575 1.78 3.78 16.86
C GLN A 575 2.57 3.74 18.18
N ARG A 576 3.55 4.63 18.36
CA ARG A 576 4.29 4.75 19.62
C ARG A 576 3.40 5.17 20.79
N LEU A 577 2.48 6.11 20.57
CA LEU A 577 1.52 6.54 21.59
C LEU A 577 0.55 5.41 21.94
N GLU A 578 0.09 4.66 20.94
CA GLU A 578 -0.76 3.48 21.16
C GLU A 578 -0.03 2.41 21.98
N ALA A 579 1.21 2.08 21.62
CA ALA A 579 2.04 1.15 22.37
C ALA A 579 2.27 1.60 23.83
N LEU A 580 2.49 2.91 24.04
CA LEU A 580 2.64 3.51 25.36
C LEU A 580 1.35 3.42 26.18
N ARG A 581 0.19 3.76 25.58
CA ARG A 581 -1.12 3.65 26.22
C ARG A 581 -1.37 2.22 26.67
N ASP A 582 -1.16 1.25 25.77
CA ASP A 582 -1.42 -0.15 26.06
C ASP A 582 -0.47 -0.71 27.12
N LEU A 583 0.80 -0.29 27.10
CA LEU A 583 1.75 -0.64 28.14
C LEU A 583 1.35 -0.05 29.50
N ALA A 584 0.92 1.22 29.52
CA ALA A 584 0.48 1.90 30.73
C ALA A 584 -0.82 1.27 31.29
N ASP A 585 -1.77 0.91 30.43
CA ASP A 585 -2.98 0.16 30.77
C ASP A 585 -2.60 -1.23 31.33
N ALA A 586 -1.72 -1.99 30.65
CA ALA A 586 -1.30 -3.31 31.11
C ALA A 586 -0.62 -3.26 32.49
N CYS A 587 0.19 -2.22 32.75
CA CYS A 587 0.86 -1.99 34.04
C CYS A 587 -0.08 -1.43 35.12
N GLY A 588 -1.30 -1.03 34.77
CA GLY A 588 -2.25 -0.37 35.68
C GLY A 588 -1.76 1.00 36.13
N LEU A 589 -1.05 1.72 35.27
CA LEU A 589 -0.55 3.08 35.50
C LEU A 589 -1.60 4.15 35.15
N THR A 590 -2.55 3.82 34.28
CA THR A 590 -3.70 4.65 33.91
C THR A 590 -4.91 4.35 34.80
N HIS A 591 -5.86 5.28 34.83
CA HIS A 591 -7.17 5.07 35.47
C HIS A 591 -8.21 4.68 34.41
N GLY A 592 -8.89 3.55 34.62
CA GLY A 592 -9.94 3.05 33.73
C GLY A 592 -10.22 1.57 33.95
N SER A 593 -11.46 1.13 33.75
CA SER A 593 -11.93 -0.24 34.03
C SER A 593 -11.74 -1.21 32.85
N ASN A 594 -11.20 -0.76 31.71
CA ASN A 594 -11.09 -1.57 30.50
C ASN A 594 -10.02 -0.98 29.57
N PRO A 595 -8.97 -1.71 29.13
CA PRO A 595 -8.71 -3.16 29.24
C PRO A 595 -8.14 -3.63 30.60
N PRO A 596 -8.01 -4.96 30.83
CA PRO A 596 -7.43 -5.52 32.06
C PRO A 596 -5.98 -5.08 32.30
N THR A 597 -5.54 -5.18 33.56
CA THR A 597 -4.22 -4.70 34.04
C THR A 597 -3.30 -5.85 34.50
N PRO A 598 -2.96 -6.83 33.62
CA PRO A 598 -2.28 -8.06 34.02
C PRO A 598 -0.87 -7.86 34.61
N LEU A 599 -0.20 -6.75 34.26
CA LEU A 599 1.15 -6.40 34.74
C LEU A 599 1.11 -5.45 35.95
N ARG A 600 -0.05 -5.23 36.56
CA ARG A 600 -0.13 -4.43 37.79
C ARG A 600 0.58 -5.12 38.95
N VAL A 601 1.55 -4.43 39.56
CA VAL A 601 1.53 -4.16 41.01
C VAL A 601 0.90 -5.20 41.95
N PRO A 602 1.39 -6.45 42.14
CA PRO A 602 0.73 -7.36 43.09
C PRO A 602 0.69 -6.77 44.51
N ALA A 603 -0.50 -6.73 45.12
CA ALA A 603 -0.69 -6.17 46.45
C ALA A 603 0.01 -6.99 47.54
N ALA A 604 0.43 -6.34 48.63
CA ALA A 604 1.16 -6.98 49.73
C ALA A 604 0.27 -7.67 50.77
N SER A 605 -1.04 -7.44 50.74
CA SER A 605 -1.96 -7.86 51.81
C SER A 605 -3.16 -8.62 51.24
N GLY A 606 -3.49 -9.77 51.82
CA GLY A 606 -4.64 -10.61 51.46
C GLY A 606 -6.03 -9.99 51.70
N LEU A 607 -6.10 -8.68 51.92
CA LEU A 607 -7.33 -7.89 52.05
C LEU A 607 -7.67 -7.11 50.76
N ALA A 608 -6.84 -7.21 49.71
CA ALA A 608 -7.14 -6.62 48.41
C ALA A 608 -7.84 -7.64 47.49
N THR A 609 -9.07 -7.29 47.13
CA THR A 609 -10.01 -7.90 46.18
C THR A 609 -9.52 -7.97 44.72
N SER A 610 -8.26 -8.32 44.44
CA SER A 610 -7.88 -8.73 43.08
C SER A 610 -7.90 -10.25 43.02
N ALA A 611 -9.09 -10.80 42.77
CA ALA A 611 -9.39 -12.24 42.69
C ALA A 611 -8.70 -12.97 41.51
N GLU A 612 -7.67 -12.38 40.90
CA GLU A 612 -7.09 -12.87 39.65
C GLU A 612 -5.70 -13.46 39.90
N GLY A 613 -5.63 -14.79 39.86
CA GLY A 613 -4.38 -15.54 39.95
C GLY A 613 -3.44 -15.27 38.76
N PRO A 614 -2.15 -15.60 38.87
CA PRO A 614 -1.16 -15.29 37.83
C PRO A 614 -1.46 -15.97 36.50
N ALA A 615 -2.09 -17.16 36.50
CA ALA A 615 -2.53 -17.82 35.28
C ALA A 615 -3.59 -17.01 34.51
N GLN A 616 -4.54 -16.41 35.23
CA GLN A 616 -5.56 -15.54 34.65
C GLN A 616 -4.95 -14.25 34.10
N ARG A 617 -4.00 -13.64 34.83
CA ARG A 617 -3.26 -12.47 34.35
C ARG A 617 -2.50 -12.78 33.06
N TRP A 618 -1.84 -13.93 33.00
CA TRP A 618 -1.18 -14.38 31.77
C TRP A 618 -2.15 -14.54 30.61
N GLN A 619 -3.31 -15.15 30.85
CA GLN A 619 -4.36 -15.29 29.83
C GLN A 619 -4.90 -13.93 29.35
N GLN A 620 -5.16 -12.99 30.26
CA GLN A 620 -5.59 -11.63 29.92
C GLN A 620 -4.52 -10.90 29.08
N LEU A 621 -3.24 -11.08 29.42
CA LEU A 621 -2.14 -10.53 28.64
C LEU A 621 -2.13 -11.08 27.21
N GLN A 622 -2.34 -12.39 27.04
CA GLN A 622 -2.42 -13.01 25.72
C GLN A 622 -3.64 -12.53 24.91
N GLN A 623 -4.79 -12.38 25.56
CA GLN A 623 -6.04 -12.01 24.90
C GLN A 623 -6.08 -10.54 24.48
N HIS A 624 -5.66 -9.62 25.35
CA HIS A 624 -5.80 -8.18 25.12
C HIS A 624 -4.53 -7.52 24.57
N TYR A 625 -3.35 -8.12 24.81
CA TYR A 625 -2.05 -7.54 24.47
C TYR A 625 -1.17 -8.50 23.66
N GLY A 626 -1.78 -9.46 22.95
CA GLY A 626 -1.06 -10.50 22.21
C GLY A 626 -0.10 -9.98 21.13
N LEU A 627 -0.40 -8.82 20.54
CA LEU A 627 0.49 -8.14 19.59
C LEU A 627 1.87 -7.84 20.19
N TYR A 628 1.93 -7.43 21.46
CA TYR A 628 3.17 -7.06 22.14
C TYR A 628 3.96 -8.28 22.60
N LEU A 629 3.32 -9.45 22.73
CA LEU A 629 4.00 -10.71 22.96
C LEU A 629 4.70 -11.22 21.69
N SER A 630 4.10 -11.01 20.51
CA SER A 630 4.71 -11.36 19.22
C SER A 630 5.73 -10.32 18.75
N GLN A 631 5.54 -9.04 19.11
CA GLN A 631 6.43 -7.94 18.77
C GLN A 631 6.93 -7.20 20.03
N PRO A 632 7.82 -7.81 20.82
CA PRO A 632 8.28 -7.26 22.10
C PRO A 632 9.03 -5.93 21.97
N ALA A 633 9.58 -5.63 20.80
CA ALA A 633 10.23 -4.35 20.52
C ALA A 633 9.30 -3.15 20.78
N LEU A 634 8.00 -3.26 20.49
CA LEU A 634 7.03 -2.17 20.68
C LEU A 634 6.88 -1.71 22.15
N TRP A 635 7.23 -2.57 23.11
CA TRP A 635 7.23 -2.26 24.55
C TRP A 635 8.63 -2.07 25.12
N GLU A 636 9.64 -1.98 24.27
CA GLU A 636 11.01 -1.67 24.70
C GLU A 636 11.10 -0.22 25.18
N ALA A 637 11.65 -0.03 26.38
CA ALA A 637 11.75 1.28 27.01
C ALA A 637 12.55 2.30 26.17
N SER A 638 13.49 1.83 25.35
CA SER A 638 14.31 2.68 24.47
C SER A 638 13.49 3.45 23.43
N GLN A 639 12.28 3.00 23.11
CA GLN A 639 11.36 3.67 22.18
C GLN A 639 10.68 4.90 22.78
N PHE A 640 10.71 5.05 24.11
CA PHE A 640 10.02 6.13 24.82
C PHE A 640 11.00 7.22 25.33
N PRO A 641 10.53 8.47 25.49
CA PRO A 641 11.28 9.53 26.14
C PRO A 641 11.77 9.20 27.56
N GLU A 642 12.86 9.84 27.98
CA GLU A 642 13.54 9.56 29.26
C GLU A 642 12.60 9.62 30.48
N ARG A 643 11.68 10.60 30.53
CA ARG A 643 10.72 10.72 31.64
C ARG A 643 9.86 9.46 31.80
N ILE A 644 9.36 8.92 30.70
CA ILE A 644 8.58 7.67 30.70
C ILE A 644 9.48 6.49 31.08
N ARG A 645 10.73 6.44 30.61
CA ARG A 645 11.67 5.37 30.97
C ARG A 645 11.86 5.28 32.49
N VAL A 646 11.93 6.42 33.18
CA VAL A 646 12.02 6.48 34.65
C VAL A 646 10.76 5.90 35.30
N VAL A 647 9.56 6.26 34.81
CA VAL A 647 8.28 5.72 35.32
C VAL A 647 8.20 4.20 35.14
N LEU A 648 8.55 3.71 33.95
CA LEU A 648 8.55 2.28 33.63
C LEU A 648 9.61 1.51 34.45
N GLN A 649 10.77 2.12 34.68
CA GLN A 649 11.82 1.52 35.52
C GLN A 649 11.39 1.40 36.99
N ASP A 650 10.74 2.43 37.55
CA ASP A 650 10.17 2.36 38.90
C ASP A 650 9.07 1.31 38.98
N HIS A 651 8.15 1.26 38.00
CA HIS A 651 7.13 0.22 37.91
C HIS A 651 7.75 -1.18 37.87
N ARG A 652 8.70 -1.44 36.95
CA ARG A 652 9.42 -2.72 36.85
C ARG A 652 10.06 -3.13 38.17
N SER A 653 10.71 -2.19 38.85
CA SER A 653 11.35 -2.45 40.15
C SER A 653 10.34 -2.83 41.23
N ARG A 654 9.18 -2.17 41.26
CA ARG A 654 8.07 -2.50 42.19
C ARG A 654 7.41 -3.82 41.83
N PHE A 655 7.21 -4.10 40.54
CA PHE A 655 6.65 -5.34 40.03
C PHE A 655 7.53 -6.53 40.40
N LEU A 656 8.85 -6.45 40.15
CA LEU A 656 9.82 -7.47 40.53
C LEU A 656 9.76 -7.80 42.02
N ARG A 657 9.77 -6.77 42.88
CA ARG A 657 9.62 -6.96 44.34
C ARG A 657 8.28 -7.62 44.68
N GLY A 658 7.17 -7.08 44.15
CA GLY A 658 5.82 -7.58 44.39
C GLY A 658 5.66 -9.06 44.02
N VAL A 659 6.10 -9.44 42.83
CA VAL A 659 6.09 -10.84 42.36
C VAL A 659 7.06 -11.69 43.16
N GLY A 660 8.25 -11.19 43.52
CA GLY A 660 9.20 -11.90 44.37
C GLY A 660 8.60 -12.35 45.70
N ARG A 661 7.76 -11.52 46.33
CA ARG A 661 7.02 -11.91 47.56
C ARG A 661 6.02 -13.02 47.32
N GLN A 662 5.24 -12.91 46.23
CA GLN A 662 4.23 -13.90 45.87
C GLN A 662 4.88 -15.24 45.52
N LEU A 663 5.97 -15.22 44.74
CA LEU A 663 6.79 -16.39 44.44
C LEU A 663 7.36 -17.00 45.71
N ARG A 664 7.88 -16.20 46.65
CA ARG A 664 8.40 -16.70 47.92
C ARG A 664 7.31 -17.43 48.73
N GLN A 665 6.10 -16.87 48.80
CA GLN A 665 4.96 -17.49 49.49
C GLN A 665 4.55 -18.82 48.82
N GLU A 666 4.50 -18.84 47.49
CA GLU A 666 4.14 -20.05 46.75
C GLU A 666 5.20 -21.15 46.87
N LEU A 667 6.49 -20.79 46.83
CA LEU A 667 7.58 -21.73 47.07
C LEU A 667 7.58 -22.28 48.51
N GLN A 668 7.26 -21.44 49.50
CA GLN A 668 7.08 -21.89 50.90
C GLN A 668 5.96 -22.92 51.01
N ARG A 669 4.82 -22.66 50.35
CA ARG A 669 3.65 -23.55 50.33
C ARG A 669 3.99 -24.90 49.71
N GLN A 670 4.65 -24.91 48.54
CA GLN A 670 5.05 -26.14 47.85
C GLN A 670 6.07 -26.97 48.64
N LEU A 671 6.96 -26.30 49.37
CA LEU A 671 7.94 -26.95 50.24
C LEU A 671 7.41 -27.26 51.65
N GLY A 672 6.12 -27.03 51.92
CA GLY A 672 5.44 -27.39 53.16
C GLY A 672 5.92 -26.63 54.40
N GLN A 673 6.31 -25.35 54.28
CA GLN A 673 6.87 -24.60 55.40
C GLN A 673 6.05 -23.43 55.90
N VAL A 674 5.98 -23.34 57.22
CA VAL A 674 5.09 -22.46 57.97
C VAL A 674 5.79 -21.15 58.38
N ASN A 675 7.11 -21.18 58.57
CA ASN A 675 7.90 -20.06 59.12
C ASN A 675 8.82 -19.39 58.08
N GLY A 676 8.43 -19.41 56.81
CA GLY A 676 9.19 -18.79 55.75
C GLY A 676 10.18 -19.72 55.03
N LEU A 677 11.00 -19.14 54.17
CA LEU A 677 12.10 -19.83 53.48
C LEU A 677 13.39 -19.50 54.23
N ASP A 678 13.96 -20.49 54.91
CA ASP A 678 15.26 -20.37 55.56
C ASP A 678 16.36 -20.18 54.53
N ASP A 679 17.23 -19.20 54.76
CA ASP A 679 18.40 -18.97 53.92
C ASP A 679 19.51 -19.97 54.25
N THR A 680 19.39 -21.18 53.69
CA THR A 680 20.39 -22.24 53.82
C THR A 680 20.72 -22.88 52.46
N PRO A 681 21.96 -23.35 52.23
CA PRO A 681 22.34 -23.95 50.95
C PRO A 681 21.45 -25.14 50.54
N LEU A 682 21.09 -25.99 51.50
CA LEU A 682 20.21 -27.14 51.24
C LEU A 682 18.83 -26.69 50.76
N ARG A 683 18.27 -25.65 51.37
CA ARG A 683 16.95 -25.13 51.02
C ARG A 683 16.94 -24.51 49.63
N TRP A 684 17.99 -23.76 49.29
CA TRP A 684 18.11 -23.17 47.97
C TRP A 684 18.28 -24.20 46.85
N ARG A 685 18.93 -25.34 47.11
CA ARG A 685 18.96 -26.47 46.16
C ARG A 685 17.58 -27.06 45.92
N GLN A 686 16.75 -27.19 46.95
CA GLN A 686 15.36 -27.64 46.79
C GLN A 686 14.55 -26.64 45.96
N VAL A 687 14.73 -25.33 46.20
CA VAL A 687 14.10 -24.27 45.40
C VAL A 687 14.58 -24.34 43.94
N ALA A 688 15.88 -24.54 43.70
CA ALA A 688 16.43 -24.68 42.36
C ALA A 688 15.76 -25.82 41.58
N GLU A 689 15.51 -26.96 42.23
CA GLU A 689 14.82 -28.09 41.62
C GLU A 689 13.37 -27.77 41.24
N LEU A 690 12.64 -27.08 42.12
CA LEU A 690 11.28 -26.63 41.81
C LEU A 690 11.24 -25.63 40.64
N LEU A 691 12.23 -24.74 40.57
CA LEU A 691 12.32 -23.73 39.52
C LEU A 691 12.81 -24.29 38.17
N ARG A 692 13.47 -25.45 38.13
CA ARG A 692 13.84 -26.13 36.87
C ARG A 692 12.62 -26.57 36.07
N HIS A 693 11.55 -26.97 36.75
CA HIS A 693 10.29 -27.40 36.14
C HIS A 693 9.11 -26.68 36.80
N PRO A 694 8.99 -25.35 36.57
CA PRO A 694 7.98 -24.56 37.26
C PRO A 694 6.59 -25.01 36.83
N SER A 695 5.67 -25.14 37.78
CA SER A 695 4.28 -25.55 37.54
C SER A 695 3.29 -24.60 38.22
N GLY A 696 2.05 -24.57 37.70
CA GLY A 696 0.97 -23.73 38.22
C GLY A 696 1.33 -22.24 38.25
N ASP A 697 1.11 -21.62 39.40
CA ASP A 697 1.27 -20.18 39.61
C ASP A 697 2.73 -19.70 39.47
N VAL A 698 3.70 -20.55 39.82
CA VAL A 698 5.13 -20.23 39.68
C VAL A 698 5.47 -20.02 38.21
N ALA A 699 5.03 -20.92 37.33
CA ALA A 699 5.27 -20.81 35.89
C ALA A 699 4.61 -19.56 35.28
N ALA A 700 3.39 -19.23 35.73
CA ALA A 700 2.69 -18.05 35.26
C ALA A 700 3.39 -16.74 35.68
N TRP A 701 3.89 -16.67 36.93
CA TRP A 701 4.70 -15.54 37.38
C TRP A 701 6.01 -15.39 36.60
N GLY A 702 6.70 -16.49 36.27
CA GLY A 702 7.91 -16.46 35.44
C GLY A 702 7.67 -15.79 34.09
N LYS A 703 6.59 -16.18 33.39
CA LYS A 703 6.20 -15.59 32.11
C LYS A 703 5.90 -14.09 32.22
N LEU A 704 5.15 -13.67 33.24
CA LEU A 704 4.84 -12.25 33.47
C LEU A 704 6.09 -11.43 33.78
N LEU A 705 7.00 -11.96 34.62
CA LEU A 705 8.28 -11.34 34.91
C LEU A 705 9.14 -11.20 33.66
N HIS A 706 9.18 -12.22 32.81
CA HIS A 706 9.97 -12.19 31.59
C HIS A 706 9.52 -11.06 30.66
N VAL A 707 8.21 -10.87 30.50
CA VAL A 707 7.65 -9.73 29.74
C VAL A 707 8.13 -8.40 30.30
N VAL A 708 8.05 -8.20 31.62
CA VAL A 708 8.45 -6.94 32.28
C VAL A 708 9.96 -6.70 32.21
N LEU A 709 10.78 -7.73 32.30
CA LEU A 709 12.23 -7.61 32.14
C LEU A 709 12.60 -7.24 30.69
N ARG A 710 11.90 -7.82 29.70
CA ARG A 710 12.11 -7.52 28.28
C ARG A 710 11.78 -6.10 27.86
N GLN A 711 10.99 -5.38 28.66
CA GLN A 711 10.79 -3.94 28.48
C GLN A 711 12.09 -3.14 28.71
N GLY A 712 12.99 -3.61 29.58
CA GLY A 712 14.27 -2.95 29.83
C GLY A 712 15.39 -3.44 28.91
N ASP A 713 15.39 -4.73 28.62
CA ASP A 713 16.37 -5.40 27.78
C ASP A 713 15.69 -6.53 27.01
N LEU A 714 15.55 -6.38 25.69
CA LEU A 714 14.90 -7.38 24.84
C LEU A 714 15.54 -8.77 24.90
N GLN A 715 16.83 -8.84 25.28
CA GLN A 715 17.63 -10.06 25.43
C GLN A 715 17.63 -10.61 26.86
N ALA A 716 16.82 -10.06 27.77
CA ALA A 716 16.70 -10.56 29.12
C ALA A 716 16.40 -12.07 29.14
N ALA A 717 17.17 -12.82 29.93
CA ALA A 717 16.98 -14.25 30.14
C ALA A 717 15.63 -14.52 30.82
N GLU A 718 15.14 -15.76 30.71
CA GLU A 718 13.95 -16.18 31.46
C GLU A 718 14.31 -16.22 32.95
N PRO A 719 13.61 -15.44 33.80
CA PRO A 719 14.08 -15.12 35.15
C PRO A 719 14.03 -16.31 36.12
N LEU A 720 13.14 -17.28 35.91
CA LEU A 720 13.09 -18.47 36.76
C LEU A 720 14.22 -19.44 36.39
N ALA A 721 14.52 -19.62 35.11
CA ALA A 721 15.61 -20.43 34.62
C ALA A 721 16.97 -19.85 35.02
N GLU A 722 17.13 -18.52 34.94
CA GLU A 722 18.33 -17.82 35.42
C GLU A 722 18.53 -18.04 36.92
N LEU A 723 17.46 -17.87 37.73
CA LEU A 723 17.51 -18.11 39.17
C LEU A 723 17.77 -19.58 39.50
N ALA A 724 17.11 -20.52 38.82
CA ALA A 724 17.33 -21.96 39.00
C ALA A 724 18.78 -22.35 38.68
N GLY A 725 19.32 -21.80 37.58
CA GLY A 725 20.71 -21.96 37.19
C GLY A 725 21.65 -21.46 38.28
N PHE A 726 21.47 -20.22 38.75
CA PHE A 726 22.26 -19.65 39.83
C PHE A 726 22.23 -20.52 41.10
N LEU A 727 21.05 -20.91 41.57
CA LEU A 727 20.90 -21.72 42.79
C LEU A 727 21.38 -23.17 42.66
N SER A 728 21.53 -23.67 41.43
CA SER A 728 22.04 -25.03 41.15
C SER A 728 23.57 -25.12 41.23
N HIS A 729 24.29 -23.99 41.27
CA HIS A 729 25.76 -24.02 41.34
C HIS A 729 26.24 -24.55 42.70
N GLU A 730 27.08 -25.59 42.66
CA GLU A 730 27.70 -26.13 43.88
C GLU A 730 28.87 -25.27 44.37
N SER A 731 29.51 -24.54 43.45
CA SER A 731 30.62 -23.63 43.74
C SER A 731 30.69 -22.49 42.73
N PHE A 732 31.20 -21.35 43.17
CA PHE A 732 31.46 -20.16 42.37
C PHE A 732 32.96 -19.90 42.34
N THR A 733 33.48 -19.57 41.16
CA THR A 733 34.87 -19.11 41.03
C THR A 733 34.92 -17.62 41.28
N LEU A 734 35.61 -17.19 42.34
CA LEU A 734 35.88 -15.80 42.65
C LEU A 734 37.34 -15.49 42.32
N GLU A 735 37.58 -14.42 41.56
CA GLU A 735 38.93 -13.93 41.25
C GLU A 735 38.91 -12.40 41.35
N LEU A 736 39.39 -11.85 42.47
CA LEU A 736 39.36 -10.42 42.70
C LEU A 736 40.71 -9.81 42.30
N HIS A 737 40.76 -9.04 41.22
CA HIS A 737 41.99 -8.37 40.75
C HIS A 737 42.27 -7.11 41.58
N GLY A 738 41.21 -6.47 42.04
CA GLY A 738 41.24 -5.35 42.96
C GLY A 738 39.88 -4.67 43.05
N VAL A 739 39.81 -3.59 43.82
CA VAL A 739 38.57 -2.85 44.06
C VAL A 739 38.84 -1.35 44.17
N ASP A 740 37.85 -0.58 43.74
CA ASP A 740 37.75 0.84 44.01
C ASP A 740 36.81 1.05 45.19
N VAL A 741 37.26 1.82 46.19
CA VAL A 741 36.49 2.16 47.37
C VAL A 741 36.32 3.67 47.44
N TRP A 742 35.08 4.13 47.30
CA TRP A 742 34.72 5.52 47.48
C TRP A 742 34.33 5.77 48.94
N LEU A 743 35.02 6.73 49.58
CA LEU A 743 34.76 7.14 50.95
C LEU A 743 34.10 8.54 50.99
N PRO A 744 32.91 8.66 51.60
CA PRO A 744 32.28 9.95 51.85
C PRO A 744 33.06 10.76 52.90
N PRO A 745 33.11 12.10 52.78
CA PRO A 745 33.82 12.95 53.73
C PRO A 745 33.14 13.02 55.11
N ASP A 746 31.82 12.79 55.15
CA ASP A 746 30.95 12.88 56.32
C ASP A 746 30.85 11.55 57.11
N LEU A 747 31.63 10.53 56.72
CA LEU A 747 31.68 9.26 57.44
C LEU A 747 32.21 9.40 58.87
N ALA A 748 33.04 10.42 59.13
CA ALA A 748 33.57 10.78 60.43
C ALA A 748 33.73 12.31 60.56
N LEU A 749 34.04 12.81 61.76
CA LEU A 749 34.27 14.25 62.01
C LEU A 749 35.46 14.80 61.20
N GLU A 750 36.47 13.96 60.98
CA GLU A 750 37.60 14.24 60.07
C GLU A 750 37.55 13.30 58.85
N PRO A 751 38.07 13.72 57.67
CA PRO A 751 38.02 12.90 56.47
C PRO A 751 38.78 11.58 56.66
N PRO A 752 38.10 10.42 56.59
CA PRO A 752 38.74 9.13 56.82
C PRO A 752 39.70 8.77 55.68
N ARG A 753 40.80 8.10 56.04
CA ARG A 753 41.79 7.57 55.11
C ARG A 753 42.08 6.11 55.43
N PRO A 754 42.34 5.25 54.43
CA PRO A 754 42.85 3.90 54.66
C PRO A 754 44.14 3.92 55.50
N ASP A 755 44.21 3.03 56.49
CA ASP A 755 45.37 2.83 57.37
C ASP A 755 45.89 1.38 57.27
N GLY A 756 46.10 0.93 56.03
CA GLY A 756 46.55 -0.43 55.73
C GLY A 756 45.95 -0.99 54.44
N PRO A 757 46.31 -2.24 54.08
CA PRO A 757 45.70 -2.93 52.95
C PRO A 757 44.25 -3.29 53.26
N LEU A 758 43.44 -3.38 52.21
CA LEU A 758 42.17 -4.06 52.26
C LEU A 758 42.41 -5.58 52.35
N VAL A 759 41.68 -6.28 53.21
CA VAL A 759 41.89 -7.70 53.48
C VAL A 759 40.61 -8.48 53.18
N LEU A 760 40.70 -9.47 52.30
CA LEU A 760 39.64 -10.46 52.07
C LEU A 760 39.97 -11.73 52.86
N LYS A 761 39.07 -12.12 53.75
CA LYS A 761 39.12 -13.36 54.53
C LYS A 761 38.07 -14.31 53.99
N TRP A 762 38.49 -15.53 53.71
CA TRP A 762 37.62 -16.61 53.26
C TRP A 762 37.88 -17.85 54.09
N ALA A 763 36.83 -18.38 54.72
CA ALA A 763 36.90 -19.64 55.46
C ALA A 763 35.69 -20.51 55.15
N GLY A 764 35.94 -21.80 54.91
CA GLY A 764 34.91 -22.82 54.77
C GLY A 764 34.86 -23.73 56.01
N PRO A 765 33.79 -24.51 56.21
CA PRO A 765 33.57 -25.31 57.42
C PRO A 765 34.66 -26.36 57.72
N MET A 766 35.52 -26.70 56.75
CA MET A 766 36.66 -27.61 56.91
C MET A 766 37.97 -27.06 56.30
N ARG A 767 38.07 -25.76 56.05
CA ARG A 767 39.26 -25.13 55.44
C ARG A 767 39.92 -24.15 56.41
N GLU A 768 41.25 -24.12 56.39
CA GLU A 768 42.00 -23.02 56.99
C GLU A 768 41.63 -21.70 56.31
N GLU A 769 41.61 -20.62 57.10
CA GLU A 769 41.25 -19.28 56.64
C GLU A 769 42.30 -18.77 55.62
N VAL A 770 41.83 -18.47 54.41
CA VAL A 770 42.65 -17.86 53.37
C VAL A 770 42.51 -16.34 53.46
N ILE A 771 43.65 -15.65 53.53
CA ILE A 771 43.72 -14.20 53.67
C ILE A 771 44.41 -13.61 52.43
N LEU A 772 43.66 -12.85 51.64
CA LEU A 772 44.18 -12.10 50.49
C LEU A 772 44.30 -10.61 50.85
N ARG A 773 45.42 -10.00 50.47
CA ARG A 773 45.74 -8.60 50.77
C ARG A 773 45.76 -7.78 49.49
N PHE A 774 45.14 -6.60 49.58
CA PHE A 774 45.04 -5.64 48.51
C PHE A 774 45.61 -4.30 48.99
N PRO A 775 46.90 -4.01 48.78
CA PRO A 775 47.50 -2.72 49.09
C PRO A 775 46.90 -1.61 48.23
N GLN A 776 46.88 -0.40 48.79
CA GLN A 776 46.45 0.79 48.06
C GLN A 776 47.46 1.09 46.95
N MET A 777 46.93 1.38 45.75
CA MET A 777 47.69 1.79 44.59
C MET A 777 47.55 3.30 44.37
N GLY A 778 48.68 3.98 44.29
CA GLY A 778 48.75 5.40 43.96
C GLY A 778 48.12 6.35 44.99
N THR A 779 47.95 7.60 44.59
CA THR A 779 47.29 8.64 45.39
C THR A 779 45.77 8.61 45.16
N PRO A 780 44.94 8.86 46.19
CA PRO A 780 43.49 8.85 46.05
C PRO A 780 43.00 9.90 45.07
N LEU A 781 42.02 9.53 44.26
CA LEU A 781 41.37 10.42 43.30
C LEU A 781 40.23 11.18 43.98
N ARG A 782 40.04 12.46 43.62
CA ARG A 782 38.93 13.25 44.15
C ARG A 782 37.71 13.05 43.27
N GLU A 783 36.61 12.58 43.84
CA GLU A 783 35.36 12.32 43.13
C GLU A 783 34.20 12.99 43.88
N GLY A 784 33.75 14.13 43.35
CA GLY A 784 32.80 15.01 44.03
C GLY A 784 33.35 15.55 45.37
N SER A 785 32.59 15.37 46.44
CA SER A 785 33.00 15.71 47.81
C SER A 785 33.81 14.61 48.51
N GLY A 786 33.85 13.39 47.93
CA GLY A 786 34.53 12.23 48.49
C GLY A 786 35.91 11.94 47.88
N ARG A 787 36.49 10.81 48.28
CA ARG A 787 37.77 10.31 47.76
C ARG A 787 37.63 8.86 47.33
N LEU A 788 38.17 8.55 46.16
CA LEU A 788 38.25 7.21 45.59
C LEU A 788 39.65 6.63 45.84
N TYR A 789 39.69 5.45 46.45
CA TYR A 789 40.92 4.70 46.74
C TYR A 789 40.92 3.41 45.93
N ILE A 790 42.03 3.14 45.24
CA ILE A 790 42.19 1.95 44.40
C ILE A 790 43.04 0.95 45.16
N PHE A 791 42.58 -0.29 45.27
CA PHE A 791 43.30 -1.39 45.91
C PHE A 791 43.51 -2.53 44.91
N GLN A 792 44.73 -3.06 44.81
CA GLN A 792 45.06 -4.11 43.85
C GLN A 792 45.61 -5.34 44.58
N ALA A 793 45.30 -6.55 44.11
CA ALA A 793 45.73 -7.79 44.74
C ALA A 793 47.26 -7.94 44.72
N GLU A 794 47.89 -8.30 45.85
CA GLU A 794 49.31 -8.69 45.89
C GLU A 794 49.58 -9.97 45.10
N LYS A 795 48.60 -10.88 45.14
CA LYS A 795 48.65 -12.18 44.48
C LYS A 795 47.28 -12.50 43.92
N MET A 796 47.24 -12.83 42.62
CA MET A 796 46.02 -13.32 41.99
C MET A 796 45.75 -14.75 42.45
N GLU A 797 44.60 -14.96 43.08
CA GLU A 797 44.21 -16.27 43.58
C GLU A 797 42.76 -16.55 43.22
N LYS A 798 42.53 -17.74 42.66
CA LYS A 798 41.19 -18.22 42.30
C LYS A 798 40.60 -18.95 43.49
N ILE A 799 39.53 -18.39 44.04
CA ILE A 799 38.79 -18.97 45.16
C ILE A 799 37.61 -19.78 44.61
N GLN A 800 37.51 -21.04 45.04
CA GLN A 800 36.32 -21.87 44.80
C GLN A 800 35.38 -21.76 46.00
N TYR A 801 34.52 -20.75 45.97
CA TYR A 801 33.54 -20.45 47.00
C TYR A 801 32.38 -21.44 46.96
N ARG A 802 32.02 -22.04 48.08
CA ARG A 802 30.80 -22.87 48.21
C ARG A 802 29.72 -22.10 48.96
N PRO A 803 28.44 -22.23 48.57
CA PRO A 803 27.35 -21.65 49.36
C PRO A 803 27.41 -22.11 50.82
N GLY A 804 27.41 -21.15 51.75
CA GLY A 804 27.62 -21.35 53.19
C GLY A 804 29.05 -21.10 53.67
N ASP A 805 30.03 -20.91 52.77
CA ASP A 805 31.36 -20.41 53.14
C ASP A 805 31.24 -18.97 53.67
N THR A 806 32.11 -18.64 54.63
CA THR A 806 32.21 -17.30 55.19
C THR A 806 33.15 -16.44 54.36
N LEU A 807 32.71 -15.23 54.03
CA LEU A 807 33.47 -14.26 53.25
C LEU A 807 33.40 -12.91 53.94
N THR A 808 34.55 -12.33 54.29
CA THR A 808 34.61 -11.05 54.98
C THR A 808 35.66 -10.16 54.35
N LEU A 809 35.29 -8.93 54.01
CA LEU A 809 36.22 -7.92 53.54
C LEU A 809 36.41 -6.86 54.64
N GLU A 810 37.66 -6.51 54.97
CA GLU A 810 37.99 -5.55 56.02
C GLU A 810 38.92 -4.45 55.50
N LEU A 811 38.59 -3.18 55.78
CA LEU A 811 39.44 -2.03 55.49
C LEU A 811 39.70 -1.23 56.77
N PRO A 812 40.93 -1.19 57.31
CA PRO A 812 41.26 -0.28 58.40
C PRO A 812 41.26 1.17 57.91
N LEU A 813 40.66 2.06 58.71
CA LEU A 813 40.58 3.49 58.46
C LEU A 813 41.14 4.28 59.65
N ARG A 814 41.72 5.44 59.37
CA ARG A 814 42.08 6.46 60.36
C ARG A 814 41.47 7.81 59.99
N ALA A 815 40.82 8.45 60.95
CA ALA A 815 40.30 9.83 60.86
C ALA A 815 40.88 10.62 62.05
N GLY A 816 41.88 11.46 61.79
CA GLY A 816 42.64 12.12 62.86
C GLY A 816 43.32 11.12 63.79
N GLN A 817 42.90 11.08 65.06
CA GLN A 817 43.35 10.14 66.09
C GLN A 817 42.43 8.90 66.24
N GLU A 818 41.25 8.90 65.61
CA GLU A 818 40.29 7.80 65.70
C GLU A 818 40.66 6.69 64.71
N THR A 819 40.79 5.44 65.20
CA THR A 819 40.92 4.24 64.36
C THR A 819 39.57 3.56 64.19
N MET A 820 39.23 3.22 62.96
CA MET A 820 37.99 2.57 62.60
C MET A 820 38.28 1.43 61.62
N ARG A 821 37.29 0.58 61.34
CA ARG A 821 37.36 -0.35 60.22
C ARG A 821 36.02 -0.47 59.53
N LEU A 822 36.05 -0.56 58.20
CA LEU A 822 34.91 -1.00 57.41
C LEU A 822 34.95 -2.51 57.28
N VAL A 823 33.81 -3.15 57.49
CA VAL A 823 33.67 -4.60 57.39
C VAL A 823 32.47 -4.93 56.50
N TRP A 824 32.71 -5.66 55.42
CA TRP A 824 31.69 -6.33 54.62
C TRP A 824 31.63 -7.79 55.06
N ASP A 825 30.88 -8.07 56.13
CA ASP A 825 30.67 -9.41 56.69
C ASP A 825 29.21 -9.88 56.58
N ARG A 826 28.33 -9.04 56.03
CA ARG A 826 26.89 -9.31 55.95
C ARG A 826 26.35 -8.97 54.56
N GLY A 827 25.89 -10.03 53.91
CA GLY A 827 25.09 -10.00 52.71
C GLY A 827 23.62 -9.73 52.96
N ARG A 828 22.82 -9.70 51.87
CA ARG A 828 21.39 -9.98 52.01
C ARG A 828 21.17 -11.47 52.25
N SER A 829 22.11 -12.31 51.80
CA SER A 829 22.10 -13.75 52.02
C SER A 829 23.13 -14.22 53.04
N ALA A 830 22.72 -15.15 53.92
CA ALA A 830 23.60 -15.95 54.76
C ALA A 830 24.29 -17.08 53.97
N SER A 831 23.65 -17.63 52.94
CA SER A 831 24.22 -18.70 52.11
C SER A 831 25.17 -18.21 51.03
N TYR A 832 24.96 -17.01 50.49
CA TYR A 832 25.74 -16.46 49.37
C TYR A 832 26.40 -15.13 49.78
N GLN A 833 27.34 -15.18 50.74
CA GLN A 833 27.93 -13.99 51.37
C GLN A 833 28.76 -13.09 50.42
N PHE A 834 29.10 -13.58 49.22
CA PHE A 834 29.74 -12.74 48.20
C PHE A 834 28.86 -11.58 47.73
N ASP A 835 27.55 -11.62 47.96
CA ASP A 835 26.64 -10.49 47.69
C ASP A 835 26.88 -9.30 48.64
N GLY A 836 27.57 -9.52 49.77
CA GLY A 836 27.88 -8.50 50.78
C GLY A 836 28.72 -7.35 50.22
N ILE A 837 29.52 -7.59 49.18
CA ILE A 837 30.32 -6.54 48.52
C ILE A 837 29.44 -5.43 47.91
N HIS A 838 28.19 -5.75 47.55
CA HIS A 838 27.22 -4.82 46.98
C HIS A 838 26.38 -4.09 48.03
N GLN A 839 26.53 -4.43 49.31
CA GLN A 839 25.83 -3.79 50.42
C GLN A 839 26.73 -2.77 51.10
N PRO A 840 26.15 -1.74 51.76
CA PRO A 840 26.93 -0.81 52.56
C PRO A 840 27.65 -1.56 53.70
N PRO A 841 28.96 -1.33 53.93
CA PRO A 841 29.71 -1.98 54.99
C PRO A 841 29.24 -1.55 56.38
N ARG A 842 29.61 -2.34 57.38
CA ARG A 842 29.57 -1.90 58.78
C ARG A 842 30.82 -1.12 59.13
N LEU A 843 30.63 0.07 59.70
CA LEU A 843 31.68 0.84 60.34
C LEU A 843 31.80 0.36 61.79
N ILE A 844 32.98 -0.08 62.18
CA ILE A 844 33.32 -0.47 63.55
C ILE A 844 34.32 0.56 64.08
N ARG A 845 33.94 1.29 65.13
CA ARG A 845 34.77 2.30 65.78
C ARG A 845 35.66 1.68 66.86
N ALA A 846 36.69 2.40 67.31
CA ALA A 846 37.61 1.96 68.36
C ALA A 846 36.90 1.62 69.68
N ASP A 847 35.77 2.26 69.98
CA ASP A 847 34.95 2.03 71.17
C ASP A 847 33.99 0.82 71.04
N GLY A 848 34.06 0.09 69.91
CA GLY A 848 33.23 -1.07 69.63
C GLY A 848 31.84 -0.75 69.10
N ARG A 849 31.47 0.54 68.94
CA ARG A 849 30.18 0.90 68.31
C ARG A 849 30.18 0.49 66.85
N THR A 850 29.05 -0.05 66.41
CA THR A 850 28.85 -0.50 65.03
C THR A 850 27.67 0.21 64.40
N GLU A 851 27.89 0.81 63.24
CA GLU A 851 26.85 1.48 62.44
C GLU A 851 26.97 1.11 60.96
N ALA A 852 25.90 1.27 60.19
CA ALA A 852 25.94 1.04 58.74
C ALA A 852 26.54 2.25 58.03
N ALA A 853 27.64 2.06 57.31
CA ALA A 853 28.34 3.11 56.56
C ALA A 853 27.61 3.43 55.25
N ARG A 854 26.42 4.02 55.35
CA ARG A 854 25.63 4.43 54.18
C ARG A 854 26.41 5.47 53.38
N GLY A 855 26.57 5.23 52.09
CA GLY A 855 27.31 6.12 51.19
C GLY A 855 28.67 5.58 50.75
N VAL A 856 29.31 4.69 51.52
CA VAL A 856 30.52 4.00 51.04
C VAL A 856 30.15 3.12 49.84
N ARG A 857 30.89 3.26 48.75
CA ARG A 857 30.70 2.45 47.53
C ARG A 857 31.95 1.63 47.28
N LEU A 858 31.74 0.38 46.89
CA LEU A 858 32.79 -0.51 46.45
C LEU A 858 32.44 -1.04 45.07
N SER A 859 33.37 -0.92 44.12
CA SER A 859 33.28 -1.52 42.79
C SER A 859 34.51 -2.37 42.52
N THR A 860 34.33 -3.49 41.83
CA THR A 860 35.45 -4.38 41.46
C THR A 860 36.20 -3.82 40.24
N LEU A 861 37.52 -3.95 40.23
CA LEU A 861 38.34 -3.57 39.08
C LEU A 861 38.07 -4.48 37.87
N ALA A 862 38.26 -3.93 36.67
CA ALA A 862 38.15 -4.67 35.42
C ALA A 862 39.05 -5.92 35.43
N GLY A 863 38.51 -7.04 34.96
CA GLY A 863 39.18 -8.36 35.01
C GLY A 863 38.82 -9.21 36.23
N SER A 864 38.25 -8.61 37.28
CA SER A 864 37.76 -9.38 38.43
C SER A 864 36.55 -10.24 38.05
N VAL A 865 36.57 -11.51 38.44
CA VAL A 865 35.45 -12.45 38.33
C VAL A 865 34.72 -12.47 39.67
N TRP A 866 33.60 -11.76 39.75
CA TRP A 866 32.72 -11.75 40.92
C TRP A 866 31.28 -12.09 40.51
N PRO A 867 30.64 -13.12 41.08
CA PRO A 867 29.28 -13.49 40.74
C PRO A 867 28.30 -12.38 41.11
N VAL A 868 27.42 -12.05 40.16
CA VAL A 868 26.31 -11.12 40.39
C VAL A 868 25.04 -11.95 40.50
N PRO A 869 24.35 -11.95 41.65
CA PRO A 869 23.08 -12.65 41.77
C PRO A 869 22.02 -12.08 40.82
N PRO A 870 21.17 -12.93 40.22
CA PRO A 870 20.07 -12.48 39.37
C PRO A 870 19.14 -11.49 40.08
N PRO A 871 18.52 -10.51 39.39
CA PRO A 871 17.64 -9.54 40.04
C PRO A 871 16.49 -10.15 40.85
N LEU A 872 15.95 -11.29 40.38
CA LEU A 872 14.87 -12.01 41.06
C LEU A 872 15.32 -12.62 42.40
N TRP A 873 16.61 -12.95 42.56
CA TRP A 873 17.17 -13.49 43.81
C TRP A 873 16.86 -12.59 44.99
N TYR A 874 17.15 -11.30 44.85
CA TYR A 874 16.94 -10.33 45.93
C TYR A 874 15.46 -10.15 46.27
N ALA A 875 14.58 -10.25 45.27
CA ALA A 875 13.14 -10.13 45.45
C ALA A 875 12.53 -11.36 46.16
N VAL A 876 13.11 -12.55 45.96
CA VAL A 876 12.68 -13.77 46.67
C VAL A 876 13.28 -13.82 48.08
N LEU A 877 14.53 -13.37 48.25
CA LEU A 877 15.29 -13.47 49.51
C LEU A 877 14.85 -12.46 50.58
N ASN A 878 14.49 -11.23 50.20
CA ASN A 878 13.99 -10.20 51.11
C ASN A 878 12.81 -9.47 50.44
N PRO A 879 11.62 -10.08 50.47
CA PRO A 879 10.45 -9.65 49.70
C PRO A 879 9.91 -8.25 50.02
#